data_AF-A0A6G3ZQA1-F1
#
_entry.id   AF-A0A6G3ZQA1-F1
#
_cell.length_a   1.000
_cell.length_b   1.000
_cell.length_c   1.000
_cell.angle_alpha   90.00
_cell.angle_beta   90.00
_cell.angle_gamma   90.00
#
_symmetry.space_group_name_H-M   'P 1'
#
loop_
_entity.id
_entity.type
_entity.pdbx_description
1 polymer ?
#
loop_
_entity_poly.entity_id
_entity_poly.type
_entity_poly.pdbx_seq_one_letter_code
_entity_poly.pdbx_strand_id
1 'polypeptide(L)'
;MPETELSEVRDRRFVISLDEEDATNLELTGGKGANLARLVEAGMPVPAGACVTTAAYQVLVDEPDIRAEIESLEGLDPGSADEIATKSEELKTKIRETEIPEHIQRAISNALDTLDADSYAVRSSATAEDLPTASFAGMHETFLGIDQENVLEYVQECIASLFTERAMSYRLRNDVSHSEVAMAVVVQTMVKPEIAGVLFTADSVSGNRHIASIDANYGLGDTVVAGDVSPDNARVDRRTGEVLEYEVGEKHLALRSGKDGQDEPSLEEVSTARRESRALTDAQLRELVELGEDVEELLGSPQDIEWALVDGEFMLLQSRPITSLYPLPSPVPADDQLHIYFSIGHQQAMAEALPPLVVDWMQETVNRSVARFQSAESEQSFAVEAGHRVYVDLTPLLRGEVTRKIALRVLDSMSEPATRALEDILDRHEDTLSQDTLTNRLRKLGRVSRRLLPLVVSNAPDLLARLLKPFLLGPPDAGHVRARIERAGKTMAARVTHPESRSEQIRVGFEETELGTLVASVGSKSMPYLLAGVMAGNVLERLYPDADDELTALSRGFDEEIATEINQRLGDLADIAREHPDVEAAIRDESSLSEIEDVDGGTEFVAAFETFLDDFGFRASNEIDLSRSRWRDDPSMLFQTIQSNLRSGDHGEHREHLAQLKQDAGEAAETLENRASRGLLGPVKRPIVGQLIQVYRGGIQLREHHKHGAARFLAAVHDVVSDTGTELARAGVLEHQEDVWFLRKRELLNALDGESSFNVDISERRDTHQRYASLSAPPILTSEGETPTGKRDGSPSEHVLTGTPVSSGVVEGVAKVMHDPSEQSISKGEILVAPSTDVGWTPLFQDAAGLVMEVGGRMTHGALVAREYGIPAVVSVANATNEIRTGERIRIDGERGTVELLDRTDQSTGDSDSESKR
;
A
#
# COMPACT_ATOMS: atom_id res chain seq x y z
N MET A 1 19.21 0.45 -55.60
CA MET A 1 20.17 0.89 -54.57
C MET A 1 21.48 0.15 -54.82
N PRO A 2 22.64 0.82 -54.78
CA PRO A 2 23.96 0.17 -54.85
C PRO A 2 24.13 -0.85 -53.70
N GLU A 3 25.01 -1.85 -53.87
CA GLU A 3 25.29 -2.87 -52.84
C GLU A 3 25.76 -2.27 -51.50
N THR A 4 26.43 -1.12 -51.53
CA THR A 4 26.86 -0.36 -50.34
C THR A 4 25.70 0.27 -49.57
N GLU A 5 24.71 0.88 -50.23
CA GLU A 5 23.52 1.41 -49.54
C GLU A 5 22.65 0.27 -48.98
N LEU A 6 22.66 -0.91 -49.62
CA LEU A 6 21.97 -2.11 -49.14
C LEU A 6 22.69 -2.81 -47.97
N SER A 7 24.02 -2.68 -47.86
CA SER A 7 24.76 -3.18 -46.70
C SER A 7 24.62 -2.24 -45.52
N GLU A 8 24.70 -0.91 -45.71
CA GLU A 8 24.47 0.08 -44.65
C GLU A 8 23.07 -0.04 -44.03
N VAL A 9 22.03 -0.23 -44.85
CA VAL A 9 20.65 -0.45 -44.35
C VAL A 9 20.49 -1.79 -43.62
N ARG A 10 21.32 -2.80 -43.94
CA ARG A 10 21.32 -4.10 -43.25
C ARG A 10 22.11 -4.08 -41.95
N ASP A 11 23.21 -3.33 -41.90
CA ASP A 11 24.07 -3.20 -40.72
C ASP A 11 23.37 -2.34 -39.64
N ARG A 12 22.65 -1.29 -40.04
CA ARG A 12 21.79 -0.47 -39.17
C ARG A 12 20.67 -1.23 -38.47
N ARG A 13 20.26 -2.38 -39.02
CA ARG A 13 19.26 -3.24 -38.37
C ARG A 13 19.81 -3.88 -37.09
N PHE A 14 21.12 -4.13 -37.02
CA PHE A 14 21.73 -4.91 -35.94
C PHE A 14 22.49 -4.03 -34.94
N VAL A 15 23.10 -2.95 -35.42
CA VAL A 15 23.79 -1.97 -34.56
C VAL A 15 23.35 -0.58 -34.96
N ILE A 16 22.97 0.23 -33.97
CA ILE A 16 22.53 1.61 -34.16
C ILE A 16 23.35 2.55 -33.27
N SER A 17 23.79 3.68 -33.81
CA SER A 17 24.50 4.68 -33.00
C SER A 17 23.52 5.44 -32.11
N LEU A 18 23.95 5.84 -30.90
CA LEU A 18 23.07 6.54 -29.94
C LEU A 18 22.58 7.91 -30.43
N ASP A 19 23.22 8.49 -31.45
CA ASP A 19 22.83 9.76 -32.08
C ASP A 19 21.84 9.61 -33.25
N GLU A 20 21.44 8.38 -33.59
CA GLU A 20 20.39 8.13 -34.59
C GLU A 20 18.98 8.17 -33.96
N GLU A 21 18.01 8.77 -34.64
CA GLU A 21 16.61 8.94 -34.17
C GLU A 21 15.96 7.62 -33.73
N ASP A 22 16.17 6.54 -34.50
CA ASP A 22 15.62 5.22 -34.22
C ASP A 22 16.18 4.59 -32.92
N ALA A 23 17.30 5.10 -32.37
CA ALA A 23 17.89 4.58 -31.14
C ALA A 23 17.05 4.88 -29.90
N THR A 24 16.10 5.82 -29.99
CA THR A 24 15.14 6.16 -28.93
C THR A 24 14.00 5.13 -28.77
N ASN A 25 13.94 4.14 -29.67
CA ASN A 25 12.92 3.08 -29.65
C ASN A 25 13.29 1.98 -28.63
N LEU A 26 12.51 1.91 -27.56
CA LEU A 26 12.68 0.96 -26.46
C LEU A 26 12.60 -0.52 -26.90
N GLU A 27 11.77 -0.87 -27.89
CA GLU A 27 11.71 -2.25 -28.41
C GLU A 27 12.99 -2.64 -29.16
N LEU A 28 13.72 -1.67 -29.69
CA LEU A 28 14.92 -1.88 -30.49
C LEU A 28 16.21 -1.84 -29.65
N THR A 29 16.33 -0.87 -28.73
CA THR A 29 17.56 -0.61 -27.96
C THR A 29 17.43 -0.92 -26.47
N GLY A 30 16.27 -1.43 -26.02
CA GLY A 30 15.97 -1.65 -24.61
C GLY A 30 15.84 -0.33 -23.84
N GLY A 31 15.55 -0.43 -22.54
CA GLY A 31 15.29 0.75 -21.71
C GLY A 31 16.49 1.70 -21.57
N LYS A 32 17.66 1.18 -21.18
CA LYS A 32 18.89 2.00 -21.02
C LYS A 32 19.34 2.65 -22.32
N GLY A 33 19.38 1.87 -23.41
CA GLY A 33 19.77 2.35 -24.73
C GLY A 33 18.87 3.48 -25.23
N ALA A 34 17.55 3.31 -25.09
CA ALA A 34 16.57 4.31 -25.47
C ALA A 34 16.69 5.59 -24.64
N ASN A 35 16.90 5.48 -23.31
CA ASN A 35 17.09 6.65 -22.45
C ASN A 35 18.39 7.39 -22.80
N LEU A 36 19.50 6.69 -23.02
CA LEU A 36 20.76 7.31 -23.45
C LEU A 36 20.62 8.02 -24.80
N ALA A 37 19.94 7.42 -25.77
CA ALA A 37 19.68 8.05 -27.06
C ALA A 37 18.85 9.33 -26.93
N ARG A 38 17.82 9.35 -26.07
CA ARG A 38 17.04 10.57 -25.78
C ARG A 38 17.89 11.68 -25.16
N LEU A 39 18.81 11.33 -24.26
CA LEU A 39 19.77 12.28 -23.69
C LEU A 39 20.70 12.86 -24.76
N VAL A 40 21.23 12.01 -25.65
CA VAL A 40 22.08 12.43 -26.78
C VAL A 40 21.31 13.35 -27.73
N GLU A 41 20.08 13.00 -28.09
CA GLU A 41 19.21 13.81 -28.96
C GLU A 41 18.95 15.21 -28.36
N ALA A 42 18.80 15.29 -27.04
CA ALA A 42 18.65 16.55 -26.31
C ALA A 42 19.96 17.35 -26.16
N GLY A 43 21.10 16.81 -26.59
CA GLY A 43 22.41 17.46 -26.52
C GLY A 43 23.06 17.40 -25.13
N MET A 44 22.64 16.45 -24.28
CA MET A 44 23.20 16.23 -22.95
C MET A 44 24.61 15.61 -23.04
N PRO A 45 25.47 15.78 -22.03
CA PRO A 45 26.85 15.27 -22.05
C PRO A 45 26.87 13.76 -21.80
N VAL A 46 26.65 12.97 -22.84
CA VAL A 46 26.68 11.50 -22.81
C VAL A 46 27.91 11.01 -23.60
N PRO A 47 28.72 10.08 -23.06
CA PRO A 47 29.80 9.49 -23.83
C PRO A 47 29.29 8.79 -25.10
N ALA A 48 30.03 8.92 -26.20
CA ALA A 48 29.64 8.34 -27.48
C ALA A 48 29.44 6.82 -27.37
N GLY A 49 28.50 6.26 -28.13
CA GLY A 49 28.23 4.84 -28.06
C GLY A 49 27.27 4.38 -29.15
N ALA A 50 27.12 3.07 -29.22
CA ALA A 50 26.19 2.39 -30.11
C ALA A 50 25.46 1.28 -29.34
N CYS A 51 24.30 0.87 -29.85
CA CYS A 51 23.50 -0.21 -29.29
C CYS A 51 23.46 -1.38 -30.27
N VAL A 52 23.90 -2.55 -29.82
CA VAL A 52 23.59 -3.83 -30.44
C VAL A 52 22.13 -4.14 -30.16
N THR A 53 21.32 -4.05 -31.20
CA THR A 53 19.86 -4.05 -31.10
C THR A 53 19.27 -5.42 -30.73
N THR A 54 18.00 -5.42 -30.32
CA THR A 54 17.22 -6.65 -30.08
C THR A 54 17.10 -7.53 -31.33
N ALA A 55 17.26 -7.00 -32.54
CA ALA A 55 17.30 -7.78 -33.77
C ALA A 55 18.53 -8.70 -33.84
N ALA A 56 19.66 -8.30 -33.26
CA ALA A 56 20.86 -9.16 -33.17
C ALA A 56 20.64 -10.30 -32.16
N TYR A 57 19.99 -9.99 -31.03
CA TYR A 57 19.55 -10.99 -30.06
C TYR A 57 18.60 -12.01 -30.67
N GLN A 58 17.57 -11.56 -31.39
CA GLN A 58 16.59 -12.44 -32.05
C GLN A 58 17.26 -13.46 -32.97
N VAL A 59 18.24 -13.04 -33.77
CA VAL A 59 18.98 -13.96 -34.65
C VAL A 59 19.71 -15.05 -33.86
N LEU A 60 20.25 -14.73 -32.69
CA LEU A 60 20.97 -15.68 -31.83
C LEU A 60 20.00 -16.67 -31.16
N VAL A 61 18.89 -16.18 -30.59
CA VAL A 61 17.93 -17.03 -29.86
C VAL A 61 16.98 -17.80 -30.77
N ASP A 62 16.89 -17.42 -32.05
CA ASP A 62 16.12 -18.14 -33.07
C ASP A 62 16.77 -19.47 -33.50
N GLU A 63 18.00 -19.75 -33.08
CA GLU A 63 18.64 -21.05 -33.24
C GLU A 63 17.79 -22.15 -32.56
N PRO A 64 17.48 -23.27 -33.26
CA PRO A 64 16.47 -24.23 -32.81
C PRO A 64 16.68 -24.76 -31.38
N ASP A 65 17.94 -24.99 -31.00
CA ASP A 65 18.30 -25.55 -29.69
C ASP A 65 18.20 -24.53 -28.54
N ILE A 66 18.32 -23.24 -28.85
CA ILE A 66 18.14 -22.13 -27.88
C ILE A 66 16.66 -21.82 -27.74
N ARG A 67 15.94 -21.67 -28.87
CA ARG A 67 14.50 -21.41 -28.87
C ARG A 67 13.73 -22.48 -28.09
N ALA A 68 14.01 -23.75 -28.35
CA ALA A 68 13.35 -24.85 -27.65
C ALA A 68 13.61 -24.82 -26.13
N GLU A 69 14.78 -24.35 -25.72
CA GLU A 69 15.13 -24.23 -24.30
C GLU A 69 14.37 -23.08 -23.64
N ILE A 70 14.30 -21.91 -24.29
CA ILE A 70 13.52 -20.75 -23.83
C ILE A 70 12.04 -21.10 -23.72
N GLU A 71 11.47 -21.77 -24.73
CA GLU A 71 10.08 -22.24 -24.71
C GLU A 71 9.83 -23.25 -23.57
N SER A 72 10.84 -24.04 -23.19
CA SER A 72 10.73 -24.97 -22.07
C SER A 72 10.72 -24.30 -20.69
N LEU A 73 11.02 -23.00 -20.63
CA LEU A 73 10.93 -22.22 -19.39
C LEU A 73 9.48 -21.84 -19.07
N GLU A 74 8.60 -21.81 -20.06
CA GLU A 74 7.20 -21.46 -19.89
C GLU A 74 6.48 -22.53 -19.05
N GLY A 75 5.92 -22.12 -17.91
CA GLY A 75 5.24 -23.00 -16.96
C GLY A 75 6.14 -23.71 -15.95
N LEU A 76 7.42 -23.31 -15.82
CA LEU A 76 8.26 -23.70 -14.69
C LEU A 76 7.64 -23.20 -13.38
N ASP A 77 7.65 -24.05 -12.34
CA ASP A 77 7.21 -23.66 -11.01
C ASP A 77 8.23 -22.67 -10.39
N PRO A 78 7.82 -21.44 -10.01
CA PRO A 78 8.69 -20.46 -9.36
C PRO A 78 9.31 -20.96 -8.03
N GLY A 79 8.75 -22.00 -7.43
CA GLY A 79 9.27 -22.66 -6.23
C GLY A 79 10.42 -23.65 -6.48
N SER A 80 10.66 -24.06 -7.74
CA SER A 80 11.59 -25.12 -8.10
C SER A 80 13.01 -24.61 -8.40
N ALA A 81 13.70 -24.13 -7.36
CA ALA A 81 15.01 -23.50 -7.48
C ALA A 81 16.09 -24.35 -8.21
N ASP A 82 16.16 -25.65 -7.93
CA ASP A 82 17.16 -26.55 -8.54
C ASP A 82 16.95 -26.72 -10.06
N GLU A 83 15.69 -26.72 -10.50
CA GLU A 83 15.33 -26.84 -11.92
C GLU A 83 15.65 -25.53 -12.67
N ILE A 84 15.33 -24.39 -12.05
CA ILE A 84 15.67 -23.06 -12.56
C ILE A 84 17.19 -22.93 -12.72
N ALA A 85 17.97 -23.35 -11.72
CA ALA A 85 19.44 -23.30 -11.75
C ALA A 85 20.02 -24.12 -12.92
N THR A 86 19.52 -25.34 -13.09
CA THR A 86 19.94 -26.24 -14.18
C THR A 86 19.65 -25.64 -15.55
N LYS A 87 18.41 -25.17 -15.76
CA LYS A 87 17.97 -24.56 -17.02
C LYS A 87 18.72 -23.26 -17.34
N SER A 88 18.99 -22.44 -16.32
CA SER A 88 19.81 -21.23 -16.43
C SER A 88 21.21 -21.55 -16.96
N GLU A 89 21.92 -22.51 -16.36
CA GLU A 89 23.26 -22.88 -16.82
C GLU A 89 23.25 -23.48 -18.24
N GLU A 90 22.31 -24.39 -18.54
CA GLU A 90 22.19 -24.99 -19.87
C GLU A 90 21.98 -23.92 -20.96
N LEU A 91 21.10 -22.96 -20.72
CA LEU A 91 20.80 -21.90 -21.68
C LEU A 91 21.96 -20.92 -21.84
N LYS A 92 22.60 -20.51 -20.74
CA LYS A 92 23.79 -19.65 -20.80
C LYS A 92 24.94 -20.32 -21.56
N THR A 93 25.18 -21.61 -21.32
CA THR A 93 26.21 -22.37 -22.07
C THR A 93 25.90 -22.40 -23.56
N LYS A 94 24.65 -22.71 -23.95
CA LYS A 94 24.25 -22.72 -25.37
C LYS A 94 24.46 -21.35 -26.04
N ILE A 95 24.11 -20.26 -25.36
CA ILE A 95 24.30 -18.90 -25.87
C ILE A 95 25.78 -18.59 -26.09
N ARG A 96 26.65 -18.94 -25.12
CA ARG A 96 28.10 -18.73 -25.20
C ARG A 96 28.78 -19.55 -26.29
N GLU A 97 28.31 -20.77 -26.52
CA GLU A 97 28.87 -21.66 -27.54
C GLU A 97 28.37 -21.34 -28.97
N THR A 98 27.32 -20.54 -29.10
CA THR A 98 26.76 -20.16 -30.41
C THR A 98 27.57 -19.03 -31.02
N GLU A 99 28.03 -19.22 -32.26
CA GLU A 99 28.80 -18.21 -32.98
C GLU A 99 27.89 -17.08 -33.49
N ILE A 100 28.20 -15.82 -33.15
CA ILE A 100 27.49 -14.67 -33.73
C ILE A 100 27.70 -14.65 -35.26
N PRO A 101 26.66 -14.52 -36.10
CA PRO A 101 26.83 -14.47 -37.55
C PRO A 101 27.80 -13.37 -38.03
N GLU A 102 28.65 -13.66 -39.02
CA GLU A 102 29.70 -12.75 -39.54
C GLU A 102 29.20 -11.34 -39.91
N HIS A 103 27.94 -11.21 -40.33
CA HIS A 103 27.38 -9.90 -40.68
C HIS A 103 27.07 -9.03 -39.46
N ILE A 104 26.66 -9.64 -38.33
CA ILE A 104 26.47 -8.94 -37.05
C ILE A 104 27.85 -8.60 -36.46
N GLN A 105 28.81 -9.53 -36.51
CA GLN A 105 30.19 -9.25 -36.09
C GLN A 105 30.77 -8.03 -36.82
N ARG A 106 30.63 -7.98 -38.15
CA ARG A 106 31.07 -6.83 -38.96
C ARG A 106 30.35 -5.54 -38.59
N ALA A 107 29.05 -5.59 -38.33
CA ALA A 107 28.29 -4.40 -37.91
C ALA A 107 28.81 -3.85 -36.57
N ILE A 108 29.10 -4.73 -35.60
CA ILE A 108 29.70 -4.36 -34.31
C ILE A 108 31.09 -3.75 -34.53
N SER A 109 31.98 -4.42 -35.27
CA SER A 109 33.33 -3.91 -35.54
C SER A 109 33.32 -2.55 -36.24
N ASN A 110 32.45 -2.34 -37.24
CA ASN A 110 32.32 -1.05 -37.93
C ASN A 110 31.88 0.07 -36.98
N ALA A 111 30.99 -0.23 -36.03
CA ALA A 111 30.56 0.74 -35.02
C ALA A 111 31.72 1.10 -34.08
N LEU A 112 32.51 0.12 -33.63
CA LEU A 112 33.69 0.34 -32.79
C LEU A 112 34.76 1.17 -33.51
N ASP A 113 35.04 0.86 -34.78
CA ASP A 113 35.97 1.64 -35.62
C ASP A 113 35.51 3.09 -35.79
N THR A 114 34.20 3.34 -35.73
CA THR A 114 33.62 4.70 -35.80
C THR A 114 33.75 5.45 -34.47
N LEU A 115 33.62 4.73 -33.34
CA LEU A 115 33.79 5.31 -32.00
C LEU A 115 35.25 5.65 -31.69
N ASP A 116 36.22 4.90 -32.25
CA ASP A 116 37.67 5.15 -32.17
C ASP A 116 38.16 5.41 -30.72
N ALA A 117 37.89 4.47 -29.82
CA ALA A 117 38.26 4.56 -28.41
C ALA A 117 39.17 3.41 -27.95
N ASP A 118 39.99 3.68 -26.94
CA ASP A 118 40.92 2.70 -26.35
C ASP A 118 40.20 1.52 -25.69
N SER A 119 39.06 1.78 -25.04
CA SER A 119 38.27 0.78 -24.31
C SER A 119 36.81 1.18 -24.21
N TYR A 120 35.96 0.21 -23.91
CA TYR A 120 34.50 0.33 -23.95
C TYR A 120 33.86 -0.16 -22.65
N ALA A 121 32.69 0.40 -22.32
CA ALA A 121 31.74 -0.18 -21.38
C ALA A 121 30.67 -0.95 -22.17
N VAL A 122 30.46 -2.23 -21.83
CA VAL A 122 29.48 -3.11 -22.44
C VAL A 122 28.36 -3.38 -21.44
N ARG A 123 27.15 -2.88 -21.71
CA ARG A 123 26.04 -2.82 -20.75
C ARG A 123 24.78 -3.47 -21.32
N SER A 124 24.20 -4.37 -20.56
CA SER A 124 22.87 -4.94 -20.84
C SER A 124 21.78 -3.87 -20.84
N SER A 125 20.85 -3.94 -21.79
CA SER A 125 19.70 -3.05 -21.93
C SER A 125 18.48 -3.88 -22.35
N ALA A 126 17.77 -4.45 -21.38
CA ALA A 126 16.63 -5.32 -21.70
C ALA A 126 15.36 -4.50 -22.03
N THR A 127 14.47 -5.07 -22.85
CA THR A 127 13.21 -4.40 -23.23
C THR A 127 12.22 -4.23 -22.07
N ALA A 128 12.35 -5.06 -21.03
CA ALA A 128 11.50 -5.01 -19.85
C ALA A 128 12.16 -4.31 -18.65
N GLU A 129 13.40 -3.83 -18.78
CA GLU A 129 14.22 -3.35 -17.66
C GLU A 129 13.71 -2.06 -17.01
N ASP A 130 13.13 -1.17 -17.83
CA ASP A 130 12.61 0.14 -17.42
C ASP A 130 11.07 0.23 -17.56
N LEU A 131 10.38 -0.92 -17.64
CA LEU A 131 8.92 -0.94 -17.60
C LEU A 131 8.45 -0.53 -16.20
N PRO A 132 7.40 0.32 -16.07
CA PRO A 132 6.91 0.77 -14.77
C PRO A 132 6.53 -0.38 -13.81
N THR A 133 6.17 -1.54 -14.35
CA THR A 133 5.70 -2.73 -13.64
C THR A 133 6.80 -3.76 -13.32
N ALA A 134 7.99 -3.64 -13.93
CA ALA A 134 9.05 -4.61 -13.76
C ALA A 134 10.39 -3.92 -13.47
N SER A 135 10.93 -4.11 -12.26
CA SER A 135 12.24 -3.60 -11.88
C SER A 135 13.28 -4.69 -12.08
N PHE A 136 13.97 -4.68 -13.23
CA PHE A 136 15.13 -5.55 -13.46
C PHE A 136 16.44 -4.95 -12.92
N ALA A 137 16.35 -3.92 -12.08
CA ALA A 137 17.49 -3.18 -11.57
C ALA A 137 18.56 -4.10 -10.95
N GLY A 138 19.77 -4.04 -11.50
CA GLY A 138 20.93 -4.80 -11.03
C GLY A 138 20.82 -6.32 -11.21
N MET A 139 19.97 -6.81 -12.12
CA MET A 139 19.83 -8.23 -12.42
C MET A 139 20.63 -8.70 -13.64
N HIS A 140 21.15 -7.77 -14.44
CA HIS A 140 21.89 -8.04 -15.67
C HIS A 140 23.31 -7.48 -15.60
N GLU A 141 24.21 -8.05 -16.41
CA GLU A 141 25.64 -7.79 -16.30
C GLU A 141 26.05 -6.50 -17.03
N THR A 142 27.07 -5.84 -16.47
CA THR A 142 27.77 -4.69 -17.04
C THR A 142 29.27 -4.93 -16.91
N PHE A 143 30.01 -4.66 -17.98
CA PHE A 143 31.45 -4.88 -18.04
C PHE A 143 32.16 -3.58 -18.43
N LEU A 144 33.20 -3.21 -17.69
CA LEU A 144 33.94 -1.95 -17.88
C LEU A 144 35.37 -2.20 -18.33
N GLY A 145 35.91 -1.28 -19.15
CA GLY A 145 37.31 -1.32 -19.57
C GLY A 145 37.61 -2.43 -20.58
N ILE A 146 36.65 -2.74 -21.46
CA ILE A 146 36.77 -3.82 -22.45
C ILE A 146 37.49 -3.31 -23.69
N ASP A 147 38.57 -3.97 -24.08
CA ASP A 147 39.29 -3.71 -25.33
C ASP A 147 38.43 -4.07 -26.55
N GLN A 148 38.64 -3.39 -27.69
CA GLN A 148 37.88 -3.59 -28.93
C GLN A 148 37.81 -5.07 -29.37
N GLU A 149 38.89 -5.83 -29.17
CA GLU A 149 38.99 -7.25 -29.56
C GLU A 149 38.04 -8.16 -28.75
N ASN A 150 37.68 -7.77 -27.53
CA ASN A 150 36.89 -8.57 -26.60
C ASN A 150 35.40 -8.16 -26.56
N VAL A 151 35.02 -7.03 -27.19
CA VAL A 151 33.64 -6.52 -27.13
C VAL A 151 32.61 -7.56 -27.55
N LEU A 152 32.90 -8.36 -28.59
CA LEU A 152 31.96 -9.39 -29.06
C LEU A 152 31.66 -10.45 -28.00
N GLU A 153 32.67 -10.88 -27.24
CA GLU A 153 32.52 -11.86 -26.15
C GLU A 153 31.61 -11.30 -25.06
N TYR A 154 31.87 -10.05 -24.63
CA TYR A 154 31.08 -9.42 -23.59
C TYR A 154 29.65 -9.04 -24.03
N VAL A 155 29.43 -8.80 -25.33
CA VAL A 155 28.07 -8.69 -25.89
C VAL A 155 27.31 -10.01 -25.71
N GLN A 156 27.96 -11.16 -25.93
CA GLN A 156 27.33 -12.47 -25.66
C GLN A 156 27.10 -12.71 -24.18
N GLU A 157 28.02 -12.30 -23.30
CA GLU A 157 27.82 -12.40 -21.85
C GLU A 157 26.64 -11.54 -21.38
N CYS A 158 26.47 -10.32 -21.91
CA CYS A 158 25.27 -9.51 -21.64
C CYS A 158 23.99 -10.22 -22.10
N ILE A 159 23.98 -10.85 -23.28
CA ILE A 159 22.83 -11.63 -23.75
C ILE A 159 22.56 -12.84 -22.84
N ALA A 160 23.60 -13.57 -22.45
CA ALA A 160 23.49 -14.70 -21.53
C ALA A 160 22.96 -14.27 -20.15
N SER A 161 23.30 -13.06 -19.70
CA SER A 161 22.83 -12.51 -18.42
C SER A 161 21.31 -12.30 -18.36
N LEU A 162 20.61 -12.32 -19.50
CA LEU A 162 19.14 -12.33 -19.51
C LEU A 162 18.59 -13.58 -18.81
N PHE A 163 19.33 -14.69 -18.80
CA PHE A 163 18.93 -16.01 -18.31
C PHE A 163 19.67 -16.45 -17.05
N THR A 164 20.06 -15.51 -16.18
CA THR A 164 20.54 -15.86 -14.83
C THR A 164 19.40 -16.43 -13.99
N GLU A 165 19.73 -17.25 -12.98
CA GLU A 165 18.76 -17.83 -12.04
C GLU A 165 17.86 -16.75 -11.41
N ARG A 166 18.46 -15.62 -11.03
CA ARG A 166 17.75 -14.47 -10.44
C ARG A 166 16.79 -13.82 -11.44
N ALA A 167 17.23 -13.56 -12.67
CA ALA A 167 16.40 -12.96 -13.70
C ALA A 167 15.25 -13.89 -14.12
N MET A 168 15.52 -15.20 -14.21
CA MET A 168 14.49 -16.21 -14.51
C MET A 168 13.47 -16.34 -13.39
N SER A 169 13.93 -16.47 -12.14
CA SER A 169 13.04 -16.56 -10.97
C SER A 169 12.17 -15.31 -10.82
N TYR A 170 12.73 -14.14 -11.10
CA TYR A 170 11.98 -12.88 -11.09
C TYR A 170 10.85 -12.91 -12.11
N ARG A 171 11.13 -13.26 -13.37
CA ARG A 171 10.12 -13.32 -14.42
C ARG A 171 9.02 -14.33 -14.13
N LEU A 172 9.37 -15.54 -13.67
CA LEU A 172 8.40 -16.57 -13.27
C LEU A 172 7.49 -16.10 -12.13
N ARG A 173 8.03 -15.37 -11.14
CA ARG A 173 7.23 -14.83 -10.01
C ARG A 173 6.32 -13.67 -10.39
N ASN A 174 6.65 -12.94 -11.45
CA ASN A 174 5.90 -11.78 -11.91
C ASN A 174 5.09 -12.08 -13.18
N ASP A 175 4.95 -13.36 -13.57
CA ASP A 175 4.22 -13.81 -14.76
C ASP A 175 4.66 -13.12 -16.07
N VAL A 176 5.96 -12.83 -16.18
CA VAL A 176 6.56 -12.24 -17.37
C VAL A 176 7.08 -13.36 -18.27
N SER A 177 6.59 -13.45 -19.51
CA SER A 177 7.06 -14.46 -20.46
C SER A 177 8.55 -14.32 -20.74
N HIS A 178 9.25 -15.46 -20.78
CA HIS A 178 10.66 -15.50 -21.15
C HIS A 178 10.87 -15.26 -22.64
N SER A 179 9.85 -15.56 -23.45
CA SER A 179 9.89 -15.42 -24.92
C SER A 179 9.66 -13.99 -25.41
N GLU A 180 9.00 -13.16 -24.61
CA GLU A 180 8.65 -11.78 -24.98
C GLU A 180 9.73 -10.76 -24.59
N VAL A 181 10.65 -11.12 -23.69
CA VAL A 181 11.76 -10.25 -23.27
C VAL A 181 12.95 -10.43 -24.22
N ALA A 182 13.48 -9.31 -24.70
CA ALA A 182 14.68 -9.27 -25.52
C ALA A 182 15.79 -8.46 -24.84
N MET A 183 17.04 -8.77 -25.23
CA MET A 183 18.22 -8.04 -24.76
C MET A 183 18.80 -7.21 -25.91
N ALA A 184 18.97 -5.92 -25.68
CA ALA A 184 19.91 -5.10 -26.43
C ALA A 184 21.18 -4.88 -25.58
N VAL A 185 22.29 -4.47 -26.22
CA VAL A 185 23.56 -4.24 -25.52
C VAL A 185 24.11 -2.88 -25.92
N VAL A 186 24.27 -1.98 -24.95
CA VAL A 186 24.91 -0.68 -25.15
C VAL A 186 26.42 -0.86 -25.07
N VAL A 187 27.12 -0.38 -26.09
CA VAL A 187 28.58 -0.30 -26.13
C VAL A 187 28.98 1.16 -26.18
N GLN A 188 29.56 1.67 -25.10
CA GLN A 188 29.84 3.08 -24.88
C GLN A 188 31.34 3.30 -24.69
N THR A 189 31.87 4.43 -25.18
CA THR A 189 33.28 4.79 -24.96
C THR A 189 33.58 4.93 -23.47
N MET A 190 34.66 4.30 -23.00
CA MET A 190 35.03 4.34 -21.60
C MET A 190 35.59 5.71 -21.20
N VAL A 191 35.02 6.32 -20.15
CA VAL A 191 35.53 7.55 -19.55
C VAL A 191 36.52 7.25 -18.42
N LYS A 192 37.43 8.20 -18.14
CA LYS A 192 38.44 8.09 -17.06
C LYS A 192 38.14 9.11 -15.94
N PRO A 193 37.13 8.85 -15.09
CA PRO A 193 36.66 9.82 -14.10
C PRO A 193 37.63 10.03 -12.95
N GLU A 194 37.64 11.25 -12.42
CA GLU A 194 38.24 11.56 -11.12
C GLU A 194 37.31 11.12 -9.98
N ILE A 195 36.01 11.30 -10.20
CA ILE A 195 34.91 11.04 -9.27
C ILE A 195 33.74 10.51 -10.11
N ALA A 196 33.03 9.51 -9.60
CA ALA A 196 31.80 9.03 -10.18
C ALA A 196 30.80 8.72 -9.07
N GLY A 197 29.53 8.59 -9.44
CA GLY A 197 28.49 8.42 -8.45
C GLY A 197 27.10 8.33 -9.03
N VAL A 198 26.13 8.49 -8.13
CA VAL A 198 24.70 8.39 -8.42
C VAL A 198 24.02 9.67 -7.95
N LEU A 199 23.06 10.15 -8.74
CA LEU A 199 22.18 11.26 -8.40
C LEU A 199 20.74 10.75 -8.46
N PHE A 200 20.01 10.88 -7.35
CA PHE A 200 18.57 10.77 -7.33
C PHE A 200 17.96 12.17 -7.34
N THR A 201 17.12 12.47 -8.34
CA THR A 201 16.47 13.80 -8.45
C THR A 201 15.32 13.99 -7.45
N ALA A 202 14.93 12.92 -6.75
CA ALA A 202 14.08 12.96 -5.57
C ALA A 202 14.69 12.11 -4.46
N ASP A 203 14.44 12.47 -3.21
CA ASP A 203 14.94 11.73 -2.06
C ASP A 203 14.29 10.34 -2.01
N SER A 204 15.09 9.30 -2.26
CA SER A 204 14.63 7.91 -2.34
C SER A 204 14.16 7.35 -0.99
N VAL A 205 14.54 7.99 0.13
CA VAL A 205 14.17 7.57 1.49
C VAL A 205 12.89 8.27 1.94
N SER A 206 12.84 9.60 1.85
CA SER A 206 11.67 10.36 2.32
C SER A 206 10.58 10.49 1.27
N GLY A 207 10.91 10.31 -0.01
CA GLY A 207 10.03 10.62 -1.13
C GLY A 207 9.95 12.12 -1.47
N ASN A 208 10.67 13.02 -0.80
CA ASN A 208 10.57 14.45 -1.11
C ASN A 208 11.14 14.77 -2.51
N ARG A 209 10.30 15.33 -3.39
CA ARG A 209 10.63 15.67 -4.79
C ARG A 209 11.49 16.93 -4.95
N HIS A 210 11.65 17.72 -3.89
CA HIS A 210 12.46 18.93 -3.90
C HIS A 210 13.85 18.74 -3.28
N ILE A 211 14.18 17.52 -2.86
CA ILE A 211 15.50 17.17 -2.33
C ILE A 211 16.15 16.20 -3.30
N ALA A 212 17.30 16.59 -3.85
CA ALA A 212 18.18 15.69 -4.58
C ALA A 212 19.14 15.02 -3.61
N SER A 213 19.41 13.72 -3.83
CA SER A 213 20.43 12.97 -3.08
C SER A 213 21.55 12.55 -4.02
N ILE A 214 22.80 12.80 -3.61
CA ILE A 214 23.98 12.55 -4.42
C ILE A 214 24.95 11.67 -3.62
N ASP A 215 25.31 10.54 -4.20
CA ASP A 215 26.42 9.71 -3.74
C ASP A 215 27.63 9.92 -4.64
N ALA A 216 28.81 10.10 -4.05
CA ALA A 216 30.05 10.35 -4.80
C ALA A 216 31.25 9.58 -4.22
N ASN A 217 31.97 8.85 -5.08
CA ASN A 217 33.24 8.21 -4.72
C ASN A 217 34.33 8.51 -5.76
N TYR A 218 35.60 8.33 -5.38
CA TYR A 218 36.72 8.52 -6.29
C TYR A 218 36.86 7.35 -7.28
N GLY A 219 37.23 7.67 -8.52
CA GLY A 219 37.42 6.67 -9.57
C GLY A 219 36.12 6.25 -10.26
N LEU A 220 36.05 5.00 -10.70
CA LEU A 220 34.90 4.43 -11.41
C LEU A 220 33.71 4.18 -10.49
N GLY A 221 32.50 4.37 -11.05
CA GLY A 221 31.22 4.34 -10.34
C GLY A 221 30.81 2.97 -9.79
N ASP A 222 31.35 1.87 -10.32
CA ASP A 222 31.00 0.50 -9.89
C ASP A 222 31.15 0.29 -8.38
N THR A 223 32.14 0.93 -7.75
CA THR A 223 32.34 0.82 -6.29
C THR A 223 31.19 1.39 -5.46
N VAL A 224 30.43 2.33 -6.03
CA VAL A 224 29.22 2.90 -5.41
C VAL A 224 28.03 2.00 -5.67
N VAL A 225 27.87 1.53 -6.91
CA VAL A 225 26.73 0.69 -7.32
C VAL A 225 26.78 -0.70 -6.69
N ALA A 226 27.98 -1.27 -6.51
CA ALA A 226 28.19 -2.56 -5.86
C ALA A 226 28.10 -2.51 -4.33
N GLY A 227 28.16 -1.32 -3.73
CA GLY A 227 28.10 -1.12 -2.27
C GLY A 227 29.38 -1.50 -1.52
N ASP A 228 30.52 -1.64 -2.21
CA ASP A 228 31.80 -2.08 -1.63
C ASP A 228 32.47 -1.02 -0.75
N VAL A 229 32.11 0.25 -0.92
CA VAL A 229 32.73 1.40 -0.25
C VAL A 229 31.66 2.42 0.14
N SER A 230 31.71 2.96 1.37
CA SER A 230 30.85 4.08 1.77
C SER A 230 31.25 5.36 1.02
N PRO A 231 30.39 5.87 0.10
CA PRO A 231 30.65 7.11 -0.64
C PRO A 231 30.39 8.35 0.23
N ASP A 232 30.76 9.53 -0.26
CA ASP A 232 30.18 10.77 0.26
C ASP A 232 28.70 10.83 -0.09
N ASN A 233 27.86 11.30 0.84
CA ASN A 233 26.44 11.54 0.62
C ASN A 233 26.13 13.03 0.80
N ALA A 234 25.40 13.61 -0.15
CA ALA A 234 24.93 14.99 -0.07
C ALA A 234 23.43 15.06 -0.31
N ARG A 235 22.76 15.95 0.42
CA ARG A 235 21.35 16.30 0.20
C ARG A 235 21.24 17.77 -0.14
N VAL A 236 20.63 18.06 -1.29
CA VAL A 236 20.57 19.40 -1.86
C VAL A 236 19.12 19.78 -2.09
N ASP A 237 18.71 20.96 -1.60
CA ASP A 237 17.42 21.55 -1.93
C ASP A 237 17.46 22.05 -3.37
N ARG A 238 16.61 21.47 -4.22
CA ARG A 238 16.52 21.75 -5.65
C ARG A 238 16.05 23.17 -5.97
N ARG A 239 15.20 23.73 -5.10
CA ARG A 239 14.60 25.05 -5.32
C ARG A 239 15.58 26.18 -5.01
N THR A 240 16.48 25.96 -4.05
CA THR A 240 17.41 26.99 -3.56
C THR A 240 18.86 26.73 -3.94
N GLY A 241 19.21 25.49 -4.30
CA GLY A 241 20.58 25.03 -4.49
C GLY A 241 21.37 24.98 -3.17
N GLU A 242 20.70 25.00 -2.01
CA GLU A 242 21.35 24.90 -0.70
C GLU A 242 21.72 23.45 -0.39
N VAL A 243 22.95 23.21 0.06
CA VAL A 243 23.38 21.92 0.59
C VAL A 243 22.84 21.80 2.00
N LEU A 244 21.77 21.01 2.18
CA LEU A 244 21.10 20.81 3.46
C LEU A 244 21.97 19.95 4.40
N GLU A 245 22.60 18.92 3.83
CA GLU A 245 23.40 17.93 4.55
C GLU A 245 24.54 17.44 3.65
N TYR A 246 25.70 17.19 4.25
CA TYR A 246 26.83 16.55 3.58
C TYR A 246 27.57 15.65 4.57
N GLU A 247 27.57 14.34 4.30
CA GLU A 247 28.31 13.33 5.05
C GLU A 247 29.52 12.87 4.24
N VAL A 248 30.70 12.91 4.87
CA VAL A 248 31.94 12.45 4.25
C VAL A 248 32.10 10.95 4.54
N GLY A 249 32.01 10.12 3.51
CA GLY A 249 32.16 8.66 3.62
C GLY A 249 33.60 8.21 3.81
N GLU A 250 33.81 6.94 4.14
CA GLU A 250 35.16 6.40 4.37
C GLU A 250 36.05 6.46 3.13
N LYS A 251 35.47 6.25 1.93
CA LYS A 251 36.14 6.32 0.61
C LYS A 251 37.52 5.64 0.58
N HIS A 252 37.66 4.49 1.24
CA HIS A 252 38.98 3.91 1.50
C HIS A 252 39.60 3.23 0.26
N LEU A 253 38.76 2.82 -0.70
CA LEU A 253 39.14 2.27 -2.00
C LEU A 253 38.56 3.10 -3.15
N ALA A 254 39.29 3.14 -4.25
CA ALA A 254 38.85 3.71 -5.53
C ALA A 254 39.20 2.73 -6.65
N LEU A 255 38.23 2.41 -7.50
CA LEU A 255 38.49 1.61 -8.70
C LEU A 255 39.05 2.52 -9.79
N ARG A 256 40.27 2.24 -10.26
CA ARG A 256 40.90 3.01 -11.34
C ARG A 256 40.98 2.17 -12.61
N SER A 257 40.78 2.85 -13.74
CA SER A 257 41.12 2.30 -15.05
C SER A 257 42.60 1.88 -15.06
N GLY A 258 42.89 0.74 -15.70
CA GLY A 258 44.26 0.29 -15.91
C GLY A 258 45.11 1.29 -16.69
N LYS A 259 46.44 1.16 -16.59
CA LYS A 259 47.34 2.01 -17.37
C LYS A 259 47.22 1.60 -18.84
N ASP A 260 46.95 2.58 -19.70
CA ASP A 260 46.91 2.43 -21.15
C ASP A 260 45.77 1.53 -21.71
N GLY A 261 44.67 1.34 -20.97
CA GLY A 261 43.46 0.65 -21.47
C GLY A 261 43.54 -0.88 -21.50
N GLN A 262 44.75 -1.45 -21.41
CA GLN A 262 45.01 -2.89 -21.54
C GLN A 262 45.03 -3.68 -20.21
N ASP A 263 45.06 -2.98 -19.07
CA ASP A 263 45.02 -3.61 -17.74
C ASP A 263 43.60 -3.54 -17.17
N GLU A 264 43.12 -4.65 -16.57
CA GLU A 264 41.84 -4.68 -15.86
C GLU A 264 41.74 -3.55 -14.81
N PRO A 265 40.54 -2.97 -14.59
CA PRO A 265 40.33 -2.02 -13.51
C PRO A 265 40.84 -2.57 -12.17
N SER A 266 41.59 -1.76 -11.43
CA SER A 266 42.19 -2.20 -10.17
C SER A 266 41.77 -1.31 -9.00
N LEU A 267 41.47 -1.96 -7.87
CA LEU A 267 41.15 -1.29 -6.62
C LEU A 267 42.42 -0.75 -5.99
N GLU A 268 42.46 0.57 -5.81
CA GLU A 268 43.57 1.27 -5.18
C GLU A 268 43.15 1.90 -3.84
N GLU A 269 44.05 1.88 -2.85
CA GLU A 269 43.84 2.61 -1.60
C GLU A 269 43.87 4.13 -1.83
N VAL A 270 42.83 4.80 -1.38
CA VAL A 270 42.78 6.27 -1.38
C VAL A 270 43.66 6.80 -0.26
N SER A 271 44.38 7.90 -0.47
CA SER A 271 45.21 8.50 0.59
C SER A 271 44.36 9.08 1.73
N THR A 272 44.84 9.01 2.97
CA THR A 272 44.10 9.50 4.16
C THR A 272 43.61 10.94 4.00
N ALA A 273 44.42 11.82 3.42
CA ALA A 273 44.04 13.21 3.18
C ALA A 273 42.85 13.37 2.22
N ARG A 274 42.68 12.46 1.25
CA ARG A 274 41.54 12.45 0.32
C ARG A 274 40.30 11.76 0.91
N ARG A 275 40.49 10.79 1.82
CA ARG A 275 39.38 10.14 2.53
C ARG A 275 38.63 11.13 3.42
N GLU A 276 39.37 11.98 4.12
CA GLU A 276 38.81 13.00 5.03
C GLU A 276 38.26 14.25 4.29
N SER A 277 38.49 14.38 2.98
CA SER A 277 37.99 15.51 2.19
C SER A 277 36.71 15.17 1.46
N ARG A 278 35.87 16.20 1.25
CA ARG A 278 34.71 16.12 0.36
C ARG A 278 35.16 15.80 -1.07
N ALA A 279 34.49 14.86 -1.72
CA ALA A 279 34.67 14.55 -3.12
C ALA A 279 34.21 15.72 -4.01
N LEU A 280 33.02 16.26 -3.74
CA LEU A 280 32.44 17.35 -4.53
C LEU A 280 32.39 18.67 -3.75
N THR A 281 32.57 19.78 -4.49
CA THR A 281 32.34 21.14 -3.99
C THR A 281 30.86 21.53 -4.08
N ASP A 282 30.43 22.54 -3.31
CA ASP A 282 29.05 23.04 -3.39
C ASP A 282 28.67 23.56 -4.79
N ALA A 283 29.63 24.07 -5.56
CA ALA A 283 29.37 24.52 -6.93
C ALA A 283 29.07 23.33 -7.85
N GLN A 284 29.88 22.27 -7.75
CA GLN A 284 29.68 21.02 -8.52
C GLN A 284 28.40 20.30 -8.11
N LEU A 285 28.03 20.31 -6.83
CA LEU A 285 26.75 19.76 -6.39
C LEU A 285 25.56 20.49 -7.04
N ARG A 286 25.60 21.82 -7.11
CA ARG A 286 24.53 22.59 -7.77
C ARG A 286 24.46 22.32 -9.26
N GLU A 287 25.60 22.33 -9.94
CA GLU A 287 25.70 22.01 -11.38
C GLU A 287 25.16 20.61 -11.69
N LEU A 288 25.48 19.62 -10.86
CA LEU A 288 24.98 18.26 -11.00
C LEU A 288 23.46 18.16 -10.74
N VAL A 289 22.95 18.89 -9.76
CA VAL A 289 21.50 18.97 -9.52
C VAL A 289 20.79 19.60 -10.73
N GLU A 290 21.26 20.75 -11.22
CA GLU A 290 20.71 21.43 -12.41
C GLU A 290 20.68 20.48 -13.62
N LEU A 291 21.77 19.75 -13.88
CA LEU A 291 21.82 18.73 -14.94
C LEU A 291 20.78 17.61 -14.72
N GLY A 292 20.59 17.17 -13.48
CA GLY A 292 19.56 16.20 -13.14
C GLY A 292 18.13 16.71 -13.33
N GLU A 293 17.88 18.00 -13.09
CA GLU A 293 16.58 18.62 -13.34
C GLU A 293 16.25 18.65 -14.83
N ASP A 294 17.24 19.00 -15.67
CA ASP A 294 17.09 18.98 -17.12
C ASP A 294 16.78 17.55 -17.64
N VAL A 295 17.43 16.54 -17.06
CA VAL A 295 17.19 15.12 -17.37
C VAL A 295 15.79 14.68 -16.92
N GLU A 296 15.36 15.06 -15.72
CA GLU A 296 14.01 14.79 -15.21
C GLU A 296 12.92 15.47 -16.05
N GLU A 297 13.12 16.73 -16.47
CA GLU A 297 12.17 17.45 -17.34
C GLU A 297 12.04 16.76 -18.70
N LEU A 298 13.15 16.32 -19.28
CA LEU A 298 13.17 15.61 -20.56
C LEU A 298 12.47 14.24 -20.49
N LEU A 299 12.69 13.48 -19.43
CA LEU A 299 12.18 12.11 -19.29
C LEU A 299 10.81 12.04 -18.59
N GLY A 300 10.35 13.11 -17.95
CA GLY A 300 8.99 13.28 -17.44
C GLY A 300 8.70 12.65 -16.07
N SER A 301 9.72 12.17 -15.37
CA SER A 301 9.59 11.59 -14.01
C SER A 301 10.90 11.74 -13.23
N PRO A 302 10.89 11.66 -11.87
CA PRO A 302 12.12 11.62 -11.09
C PRO A 302 13.08 10.51 -11.56
N GLN A 303 14.37 10.83 -11.61
CA GLN A 303 15.39 9.97 -12.20
C GLN A 303 16.45 9.56 -11.18
N ASP A 304 16.94 8.33 -11.36
CA ASP A 304 18.18 7.80 -10.82
C ASP A 304 19.22 7.85 -11.96
N ILE A 305 20.28 8.62 -11.74
CA ILE A 305 21.26 9.02 -12.76
C ILE A 305 22.65 8.58 -12.32
N GLU A 306 23.31 7.76 -13.13
CA GLU A 306 24.73 7.47 -12.96
C GLU A 306 25.55 8.52 -13.71
N TRP A 307 26.56 9.08 -13.03
CA TRP A 307 27.36 10.18 -13.57
C TRP A 307 28.86 10.00 -13.28
N ALA A 308 29.67 10.68 -14.08
CA ALA A 308 31.12 10.75 -13.95
C ALA A 308 31.59 12.20 -14.10
N LEU A 309 32.59 12.60 -13.30
CA LEU A 309 33.30 13.87 -13.43
C LEU A 309 34.66 13.65 -14.10
N VAL A 310 34.83 14.21 -15.30
CA VAL A 310 36.04 14.05 -16.13
C VAL A 310 36.54 15.44 -16.50
N ASP A 311 37.78 15.77 -16.17
CA ASP A 311 38.40 17.06 -16.45
C ASP A 311 37.57 18.29 -15.99
N GLY A 312 36.75 18.11 -14.96
CA GLY A 312 35.87 19.13 -14.39
C GLY A 312 34.48 19.23 -15.04
N GLU A 313 34.15 18.38 -16.01
CA GLU A 313 32.84 18.32 -16.68
C GLU A 313 32.08 17.04 -16.29
N PHE A 314 30.77 17.15 -16.10
CA PHE A 314 29.90 16.00 -15.82
C PHE A 314 29.51 15.26 -17.09
N MET A 315 29.58 13.93 -17.04
CA MET A 315 29.14 13.00 -18.07
C MET A 315 28.04 12.10 -17.51
N LEU A 316 26.92 12.00 -18.22
CA LEU A 316 25.80 11.11 -17.91
C LEU A 316 26.08 9.72 -18.46
N LEU A 317 26.14 8.74 -17.57
CA LEU A 317 26.44 7.35 -17.92
C LEU A 317 25.17 6.52 -18.07
N GLN A 318 24.13 6.82 -17.29
CA GLN A 318 22.84 6.13 -17.33
C GLN A 318 21.76 7.02 -16.70
N SER A 319 20.51 6.84 -17.11
CA SER A 319 19.35 7.44 -16.44
C SER A 319 18.16 6.49 -16.48
N ARG A 320 17.48 6.33 -15.35
CA ARG A 320 16.28 5.49 -15.20
C ARG A 320 15.25 6.12 -14.25
N PRO A 321 13.95 5.85 -14.42
CA PRO A 321 12.92 6.40 -13.55
C PRO A 321 12.99 5.79 -12.13
N ILE A 322 12.76 6.60 -11.09
CA ILE A 322 12.62 6.11 -9.71
C ILE A 322 11.22 5.53 -9.51
N THR A 323 11.10 4.20 -9.50
CA THR A 323 9.81 3.48 -9.42
C THR A 323 9.31 3.23 -7.99
N SER A 324 10.15 3.41 -6.98
CA SER A 324 9.82 3.18 -5.57
C SER A 324 9.03 4.31 -4.91
N LEU A 325 8.94 5.49 -5.54
CA LEU A 325 8.34 6.65 -4.92
C LEU A 325 6.81 6.56 -4.86
N TYR A 326 6.24 6.89 -3.70
CA TYR A 326 4.78 6.99 -3.56
C TYR A 326 4.23 8.12 -4.46
N PRO A 327 3.14 7.92 -5.22
CA PRO A 327 2.62 8.93 -6.15
C PRO A 327 2.23 10.26 -5.49
N LEU A 328 2.37 11.35 -6.24
CA LEU A 328 1.95 12.67 -5.76
C LEU A 328 0.41 12.80 -5.69
N PRO A 329 -0.11 13.62 -4.77
CA PRO A 329 -1.52 13.97 -4.72
C PRO A 329 -2.02 14.61 -6.02
N SER A 330 -3.18 14.15 -6.50
CA SER A 330 -3.91 14.70 -7.64
C SER A 330 -5.34 15.11 -7.23
N PRO A 331 -5.81 16.30 -7.63
CA PRO A 331 -5.09 17.32 -8.40
C PRO A 331 -3.98 18.00 -7.59
N VAL A 332 -2.96 18.48 -8.30
CA VAL A 332 -1.89 19.31 -7.71
C VAL A 332 -2.52 20.56 -7.06
N PRO A 333 -2.04 21.00 -5.88
CA PRO A 333 -2.48 22.24 -5.26
C PRO A 333 -2.44 23.43 -6.22
N ALA A 334 -3.41 24.34 -6.07
CA ALA A 334 -3.47 25.57 -6.87
C ALA A 334 -2.47 26.65 -6.39
N ASP A 335 -1.76 26.42 -5.30
CA ASP A 335 -0.78 27.33 -4.72
C ASP A 335 0.54 26.60 -4.39
N ASP A 336 1.64 27.34 -4.32
CA ASP A 336 2.99 26.79 -4.12
C ASP A 336 3.32 26.51 -2.64
N GLN A 337 2.32 26.45 -1.76
CA GLN A 337 2.56 26.16 -0.33
C GLN A 337 2.66 24.66 -0.09
N LEU A 338 3.29 24.30 1.03
CA LEU A 338 3.26 22.93 1.51
C LEU A 338 1.83 22.57 1.95
N HIS A 339 1.26 21.56 1.30
CA HIS A 339 0.02 20.92 1.76
C HIS A 339 0.34 19.60 2.46
N ILE A 340 -0.38 19.32 3.54
CA ILE A 340 -0.23 18.10 4.34
C ILE A 340 -1.55 17.34 4.30
N TYR A 341 -1.48 16.09 3.88
CA TYR A 341 -2.62 15.23 3.66
C TYR A 341 -2.62 14.03 4.61
N PHE A 342 -3.82 13.57 4.98
CA PHE A 342 -4.02 12.37 5.80
C PHE A 342 -4.85 11.32 5.06
N SER A 343 -4.41 10.07 5.11
CA SER A 343 -5.05 8.95 4.42
C SER A 343 -6.40 8.57 5.05
N ILE A 344 -7.47 8.55 4.25
CA ILE A 344 -8.80 8.08 4.69
C ILE A 344 -8.77 6.57 4.96
N GLY A 345 -8.01 5.83 4.15
CA GLY A 345 -7.83 4.40 4.31
C GLY A 345 -7.32 4.05 5.71
N HIS A 346 -6.34 4.79 6.23
CA HIS A 346 -5.83 4.59 7.60
C HIS A 346 -6.89 4.86 8.67
N GLN A 347 -7.78 5.84 8.46
CA GLN A 347 -8.91 6.08 9.35
C GLN A 347 -9.90 4.91 9.37
N GLN A 348 -10.09 4.24 8.23
CA GLN A 348 -11.05 3.14 8.06
C GLN A 348 -10.43 1.74 8.20
N ALA A 349 -9.14 1.66 8.56
CA ALA A 349 -8.36 0.41 8.52
C ALA A 349 -8.46 -0.30 7.15
N MET A 350 -8.31 0.46 6.07
CA MET A 350 -8.43 0.01 4.68
C MET A 350 -7.41 0.77 3.82
N ALA A 351 -6.12 0.50 4.02
CA ALA A 351 -5.02 1.22 3.36
C ALA A 351 -4.69 0.72 1.94
N GLU A 352 -5.41 -0.30 1.46
CA GLU A 352 -5.26 -0.90 0.14
C GLU A 352 -5.59 0.10 -0.98
N ALA A 353 -5.06 -0.18 -2.18
CA ALA A 353 -5.42 0.57 -3.37
C ALA A 353 -6.86 0.28 -3.77
N LEU A 354 -7.60 1.31 -4.18
CA LEU A 354 -8.98 1.20 -4.63
C LEU A 354 -9.06 1.31 -6.15
N PRO A 355 -9.98 0.62 -6.83
CA PRO A 355 -10.16 0.83 -8.26
C PRO A 355 -10.55 2.28 -8.57
N PRO A 356 -10.15 2.84 -9.73
CA PRO A 356 -10.42 4.21 -10.15
C PRO A 356 -11.86 4.71 -9.90
N LEU A 357 -12.86 3.86 -10.18
CA LEU A 357 -14.26 4.25 -9.99
C LEU A 357 -14.61 4.44 -8.51
N VAL A 358 -14.04 3.61 -7.64
CA VAL A 358 -14.24 3.67 -6.19
C VAL A 358 -13.52 4.88 -5.60
N VAL A 359 -12.34 5.22 -6.13
CA VAL A 359 -11.62 6.44 -5.78
C VAL A 359 -12.48 7.68 -6.09
N ASP A 360 -13.05 7.77 -7.29
CA ASP A 360 -13.95 8.87 -7.67
C ASP A 360 -15.13 8.99 -6.71
N TRP A 361 -15.75 7.86 -6.37
CA TRP A 361 -16.87 7.81 -5.42
C TRP A 361 -16.48 8.32 -4.03
N MET A 362 -15.33 7.88 -3.51
CA MET A 362 -14.84 8.30 -2.19
C MET A 362 -14.46 9.78 -2.16
N GLN A 363 -13.73 10.26 -3.17
CA GLN A 363 -13.36 11.67 -3.29
C GLN A 363 -14.58 12.57 -3.32
N GLU A 364 -15.58 12.24 -4.15
CA GLU A 364 -16.82 13.01 -4.27
C GLU A 364 -17.59 13.03 -2.95
N THR A 365 -17.67 11.87 -2.28
CA THR A 365 -18.32 11.73 -0.96
C THR A 365 -17.70 12.64 0.10
N VAL A 366 -16.36 12.70 0.14
CA VAL A 366 -15.60 13.51 1.10
C VAL A 366 -15.72 14.99 0.76
N ASN A 367 -15.49 15.36 -0.50
CA ASN A 367 -15.55 16.75 -0.97
C ASN A 367 -16.93 17.37 -0.70
N ARG A 368 -18.02 16.66 -1.01
CA ARG A 368 -19.39 17.15 -0.73
C ARG A 368 -19.66 17.30 0.76
N SER A 369 -19.10 16.43 1.59
CA SER A 369 -19.26 16.49 3.04
C SER A 369 -18.59 17.72 3.65
N VAL A 370 -17.45 18.12 3.09
CA VAL A 370 -16.68 19.29 3.52
C VAL A 370 -17.23 20.59 2.93
N ALA A 371 -17.74 20.57 1.69
CA ALA A 371 -18.34 21.73 1.02
C ALA A 371 -19.44 22.41 1.85
N ARG A 372 -20.17 21.66 2.70
CA ARG A 372 -21.18 22.19 3.63
C ARG A 372 -20.64 23.12 4.70
N PHE A 373 -19.36 22.98 5.03
CA PHE A 373 -18.68 23.81 6.01
C PHE A 373 -17.91 24.98 5.37
N GLN A 374 -17.90 25.06 4.03
CA GLN A 374 -17.15 26.06 3.28
C GLN A 374 -18.02 27.24 2.78
N SER A 375 -17.34 28.34 2.42
CA SER A 375 -17.94 29.42 1.64
C SER A 375 -17.93 29.10 0.15
N ALA A 376 -18.96 29.50 -0.59
CA ALA A 376 -19.10 29.36 -2.05
C ALA A 376 -17.97 30.00 -2.92
N GLU A 377 -16.88 30.46 -2.32
CA GLU A 377 -15.69 31.05 -2.98
C GLU A 377 -14.46 30.11 -2.94
N SER A 378 -14.56 28.92 -2.32
CA SER A 378 -13.46 27.94 -2.23
C SER A 378 -13.60 26.90 -3.33
N GLU A 379 -12.79 26.99 -4.38
CA GLU A 379 -12.73 26.02 -5.49
C GLU A 379 -11.78 24.83 -5.22
N GLN A 380 -11.06 24.82 -4.08
CA GLN A 380 -10.09 23.77 -3.76
C GLN A 380 -10.76 22.45 -3.36
N SER A 381 -10.33 21.35 -4.01
CA SER A 381 -10.68 19.97 -3.61
C SER A 381 -10.01 19.65 -2.27
N PHE A 382 -10.78 19.15 -1.30
CA PHE A 382 -10.28 18.79 0.03
C PHE A 382 -9.86 17.31 0.09
N ALA A 383 -10.45 16.48 -0.77
CA ALA A 383 -10.02 15.12 -1.03
C ALA A 383 -9.18 15.08 -2.30
N VAL A 384 -8.05 14.40 -2.22
CA VAL A 384 -7.12 14.18 -3.33
C VAL A 384 -6.84 12.69 -3.45
N GLU A 385 -6.39 12.27 -4.62
CA GLU A 385 -5.99 10.89 -4.89
C GLU A 385 -4.48 10.81 -4.93
N ALA A 386 -3.90 9.81 -4.29
CA ALA A 386 -2.51 9.43 -4.49
C ALA A 386 -2.41 7.91 -4.46
N GLY A 387 -1.81 7.32 -5.51
CA GLY A 387 -1.63 5.87 -5.61
C GLY A 387 -2.92 5.07 -5.46
N HIS A 388 -4.02 5.50 -6.08
CA HIS A 388 -5.35 4.88 -5.95
C HIS A 388 -5.90 4.84 -4.51
N ARG A 389 -5.43 5.72 -3.61
CA ARG A 389 -6.01 5.95 -2.27
C ARG A 389 -6.51 7.39 -2.16
N VAL A 390 -7.47 7.61 -1.27
CA VAL A 390 -8.01 8.94 -1.00
C VAL A 390 -7.37 9.55 0.25
N TYR A 391 -6.93 10.80 0.09
CA TYR A 391 -6.26 11.61 1.08
C TYR A 391 -7.05 12.89 1.35
N VAL A 392 -7.01 13.37 2.59
CA VAL A 392 -7.72 14.58 3.05
C VAL A 392 -6.70 15.67 3.36
N ASP A 393 -6.86 16.85 2.77
CA ASP A 393 -6.01 18.01 3.02
C ASP A 393 -6.25 18.59 4.43
N LEU A 394 -5.29 18.42 5.33
CA LEU A 394 -5.34 18.94 6.69
C LEU A 394 -4.86 20.40 6.78
N THR A 395 -4.20 20.92 5.75
CA THR A 395 -3.54 22.24 5.74
C THR A 395 -4.45 23.38 6.21
N PRO A 396 -5.73 23.47 5.77
CA PRO A 396 -6.63 24.52 6.24
C PRO A 396 -6.88 24.50 7.76
N LEU A 397 -6.85 23.32 8.39
CA LEU A 397 -7.04 23.17 9.84
C LEU A 397 -5.76 23.51 10.61
N LEU A 398 -4.60 23.20 10.04
CA LEU A 398 -3.28 23.40 10.69
C LEU A 398 -2.84 24.86 10.73
N ARG A 399 -3.38 25.72 9.84
CA ARG A 399 -3.10 27.17 9.83
C ARG A 399 -3.64 27.92 11.06
N GLY A 400 -4.63 27.37 11.78
CA GLY A 400 -5.19 27.99 12.98
C GLY A 400 -4.70 27.34 14.28
N GLU A 401 -4.20 28.10 15.25
CA GLU A 401 -3.67 27.54 16.52
C GLU A 401 -4.67 26.64 17.27
N VAL A 402 -5.94 27.04 17.35
CA VAL A 402 -6.98 26.26 18.03
C VAL A 402 -7.38 25.03 17.22
N THR A 403 -7.55 25.19 15.91
CA THR A 403 -7.93 24.10 15.00
C THR A 403 -6.80 23.08 14.84
N ARG A 404 -5.54 23.51 14.86
CA ARG A 404 -4.34 22.65 14.88
C ARG A 404 -4.33 21.75 16.11
N LYS A 405 -4.55 22.31 17.31
CA LYS A 405 -4.63 21.51 18.55
C LYS A 405 -5.79 20.50 18.54
N ILE A 406 -6.91 20.85 17.91
CA ILE A 406 -8.03 19.94 17.75
C ILE A 406 -7.67 18.83 16.74
N ALA A 407 -7.10 19.19 15.59
CA ALA A 407 -6.69 18.25 14.54
C ALA A 407 -5.68 17.23 15.08
N LEU A 408 -4.63 17.67 15.78
CA LEU A 408 -3.64 16.78 16.41
C LEU A 408 -4.28 15.82 17.41
N ARG A 409 -5.21 16.30 18.27
CA ARG A 409 -5.90 15.43 19.23
C ARG A 409 -6.82 14.42 18.56
N VAL A 410 -7.49 14.80 17.47
CA VAL A 410 -8.32 13.87 16.70
C VAL A 410 -7.44 12.83 16.01
N LEU A 411 -6.34 13.25 15.39
CA LEU A 411 -5.39 12.35 14.74
C LEU A 411 -4.74 11.39 15.75
N ASP A 412 -4.38 11.84 16.94
CA ASP A 412 -3.78 11.01 18.01
C ASP A 412 -4.71 9.87 18.44
N SER A 413 -6.02 10.16 18.50
CA SER A 413 -7.02 9.12 18.79
C SER A 413 -7.17 8.07 17.68
N MET A 414 -6.72 8.38 16.46
CA MET A 414 -6.78 7.51 15.29
C MET A 414 -5.45 6.77 15.05
N SER A 415 -4.31 7.47 15.12
CA SER A 415 -2.95 6.96 14.89
C SER A 415 -1.90 7.81 15.60
N GLU A 416 -1.25 7.23 16.61
CA GLU A 416 -0.11 7.84 17.34
C GLU A 416 1.09 8.09 16.39
N PRO A 417 1.50 7.14 15.51
CA PRO A 417 2.59 7.38 14.55
C PRO A 417 2.30 8.50 13.55
N ALA A 418 1.08 8.57 13.00
CA ALA A 418 0.71 9.64 12.06
C ALA A 418 0.73 11.02 12.74
N THR A 419 0.35 11.08 14.01
CA THR A 419 0.39 12.33 14.79
C THR A 419 1.81 12.81 14.99
N ARG A 420 2.74 11.92 15.33
CA ARG A 420 4.16 12.28 15.45
C ARG A 420 4.78 12.73 14.12
N ALA A 421 4.46 12.01 13.04
CA ALA A 421 4.89 12.41 11.69
C ALA A 421 4.41 13.83 11.35
N LEU A 422 3.16 14.16 11.70
CA LEU A 422 2.61 15.50 11.52
C LEU A 422 3.29 16.54 12.42
N GLU A 423 3.57 16.21 13.69
CA GLU A 423 4.30 17.10 14.60
C GLU A 423 5.71 17.42 14.08
N ASP A 424 6.45 16.43 13.58
CA ASP A 424 7.77 16.63 12.96
C ASP A 424 7.73 17.60 11.77
N ILE A 425 6.77 17.43 10.85
CA ILE A 425 6.58 18.38 9.73
C ILE A 425 6.27 19.78 10.27
N LEU A 426 5.39 19.89 11.27
CA LEU A 426 4.98 21.18 11.82
C LEU A 426 6.14 21.90 12.52
N ASP A 427 7.04 21.17 13.17
CA ASP A 427 8.24 21.72 13.81
C ASP A 427 9.26 22.20 12.78
N ARG A 428 9.43 21.48 11.66
CA ARG A 428 10.28 21.90 10.52
C ARG A 428 9.73 23.11 9.75
N HIS A 429 8.41 23.26 9.70
CA HIS A 429 7.72 24.27 8.87
C HIS A 429 6.87 25.26 9.68
N GLU A 430 7.24 25.53 10.95
CA GLU A 430 6.43 26.37 11.86
C GLU A 430 6.22 27.79 11.30
N ASP A 431 7.24 28.35 10.64
CA ASP A 431 7.27 29.70 10.08
C ASP A 431 6.42 29.88 8.80
N THR A 432 6.25 28.83 8.01
CA THR A 432 5.53 28.86 6.72
C THR A 432 4.02 28.64 6.87
N LEU A 433 3.59 27.85 7.87
CA LEU A 433 2.17 27.54 8.10
C LEU A 433 1.43 28.56 9.00
N SER A 434 2.16 29.47 9.67
CA SER A 434 1.61 30.41 10.67
C SER A 434 1.49 31.85 10.16
N GLN A 435 0.63 32.11 9.15
CA GLN A 435 0.41 33.47 8.63
C GLN A 435 -1.05 33.97 8.63
N ASP A 436 -1.86 33.63 9.64
CA ASP A 436 -3.21 34.23 9.77
C ASP A 436 -3.22 35.40 10.78
N THR A 437 -3.24 36.63 10.25
CA THR A 437 -3.34 37.87 11.05
C THR A 437 -4.62 37.93 11.89
N LEU A 438 -4.54 38.51 13.10
CA LEU A 438 -5.65 38.68 14.06
C LEU A 438 -6.95 39.25 13.45
N THR A 439 -6.82 40.14 12.46
CA THR A 439 -7.93 40.75 11.71
C THR A 439 -8.65 39.77 10.78
N ASN A 440 -7.94 38.81 10.17
CA ASN A 440 -8.54 37.73 9.37
C ASN A 440 -9.18 36.67 10.26
N ARG A 441 -8.57 36.35 11.42
CA ARG A 441 -9.15 35.44 12.43
C ARG A 441 -10.52 35.91 12.91
N LEU A 442 -10.68 37.20 13.24
CA LEU A 442 -11.96 37.78 13.70
C LEU A 442 -13.04 37.84 12.60
N ARG A 443 -12.66 38.12 11.35
CA ARG A 443 -13.59 38.14 10.20
C ARG A 443 -14.08 36.74 9.81
N LYS A 444 -13.21 35.72 9.84
CA LYS A 444 -13.58 34.33 9.56
C LYS A 444 -14.50 33.77 10.66
N LEU A 445 -14.19 33.98 11.94
CA LEU A 445 -15.05 33.58 13.08
C LEU A 445 -16.46 34.20 13.00
N GLY A 446 -16.57 35.48 12.59
CA GLY A 446 -17.85 36.16 12.42
C GLY A 446 -18.71 35.67 11.24
N ARG A 447 -18.11 35.12 10.18
CA ARG A 447 -18.85 34.54 9.03
C ARG A 447 -19.22 33.08 9.27
N VAL A 448 -18.31 32.29 9.85
CA VAL A 448 -18.52 30.89 10.21
C VAL A 448 -19.62 30.76 11.27
N SER A 449 -19.60 31.59 12.32
CA SER A 449 -20.65 31.60 13.35
C SER A 449 -22.04 31.97 12.80
N ARG A 450 -22.13 32.86 11.81
CA ARG A 450 -23.41 33.30 11.21
C ARG A 450 -24.01 32.28 10.23
N ARG A 451 -23.18 31.44 9.60
CA ARG A 451 -23.61 30.38 8.67
C ARG A 451 -23.84 29.03 9.37
N LEU A 452 -23.12 28.75 10.46
CA LEU A 452 -23.34 27.56 11.29
C LEU A 452 -24.52 27.71 12.25
N LEU A 453 -24.87 28.94 12.68
CA LEU A 453 -25.97 29.16 13.62
C LEU A 453 -27.30 28.51 13.18
N PRO A 454 -27.77 28.63 11.92
CA PRO A 454 -29.04 28.02 11.52
C PRO A 454 -29.02 26.48 11.44
N LEU A 455 -27.86 25.89 11.09
CA LEU A 455 -27.67 24.43 10.97
C LEU A 455 -27.51 23.75 12.34
N VAL A 456 -26.78 24.38 13.25
CA VAL A 456 -26.65 23.92 14.63
C VAL A 456 -27.97 24.16 15.39
N VAL A 457 -28.61 25.32 15.25
CA VAL A 457 -29.78 25.68 16.08
C VAL A 457 -31.07 24.95 15.67
N SER A 458 -31.22 24.46 14.44
CA SER A 458 -32.46 23.77 14.02
C SER A 458 -32.54 22.30 14.48
N ASN A 459 -31.42 21.57 14.58
CA ASN A 459 -31.38 20.16 14.98
C ASN A 459 -30.63 19.87 16.30
N ALA A 460 -29.84 20.81 16.84
CA ALA A 460 -29.13 20.61 18.12
C ALA A 460 -30.02 20.32 19.33
N PRO A 461 -31.24 20.88 19.48
CA PRO A 461 -32.07 20.55 20.64
C PRO A 461 -32.47 19.08 20.67
N ASP A 462 -32.77 18.47 19.52
CA ASP A 462 -33.14 17.06 19.41
C ASP A 462 -31.92 16.13 19.56
N LEU A 463 -30.78 16.47 18.94
CA LEU A 463 -29.53 15.72 19.12
C LEU A 463 -29.02 15.77 20.57
N LEU A 464 -29.02 16.96 21.19
CA LEU A 464 -28.64 17.13 22.59
C LEU A 464 -29.64 16.42 23.51
N ALA A 465 -30.94 16.45 23.19
CA ALA A 465 -31.92 15.66 23.92
C ALA A 465 -31.65 14.16 23.79
N ARG A 466 -31.29 13.62 22.61
CA ARG A 466 -30.95 12.20 22.44
C ARG A 466 -29.66 11.80 23.15
N LEU A 467 -28.70 12.73 23.26
CA LEU A 467 -27.46 12.53 24.02
C LEU A 467 -27.70 12.53 25.54
N LEU A 468 -28.55 13.44 26.05
CA LEU A 468 -28.77 13.63 27.49
C LEU A 468 -29.92 12.79 28.07
N LYS A 469 -30.96 12.47 27.29
CA LYS A 469 -32.09 11.64 27.73
C LYS A 469 -31.65 10.28 28.31
N PRO A 470 -30.64 9.57 27.77
CA PRO A 470 -30.17 8.32 28.35
C PRO A 470 -29.78 8.44 29.83
N PHE A 471 -29.13 9.53 30.22
CA PHE A 471 -28.74 9.77 31.61
C PHE A 471 -29.92 10.05 32.55
N LEU A 472 -31.09 10.38 32.03
CA LEU A 472 -32.30 10.70 32.81
C LEU A 472 -33.36 9.59 32.78
N LEU A 473 -33.50 8.90 31.65
CA LEU A 473 -34.60 7.97 31.36
C LEU A 473 -34.14 6.54 31.03
N GLY A 474 -32.84 6.29 30.94
CA GLY A 474 -32.28 5.03 30.48
C GLY A 474 -31.95 5.01 28.98
N PRO A 475 -31.09 4.08 28.53
CA PRO A 475 -30.78 3.92 27.11
C PRO A 475 -32.05 3.57 26.30
N PRO A 476 -32.08 3.90 24.99
CA PRO A 476 -33.18 3.46 24.14
C PRO A 476 -33.18 1.94 23.97
N ASP A 477 -34.33 1.39 23.62
CA ASP A 477 -34.45 0.00 23.16
C ASP A 477 -33.68 -0.19 21.85
N ALA A 478 -32.72 -1.12 21.83
CA ALA A 478 -31.80 -1.28 20.71
C ALA A 478 -32.51 -1.83 19.46
N GLY A 479 -33.46 -2.76 19.60
CA GLY A 479 -34.34 -3.22 18.52
C GLY A 479 -35.12 -2.09 17.84
N HIS A 480 -35.66 -1.13 18.60
CA HIS A 480 -36.33 0.05 18.01
C HIS A 480 -35.35 0.95 17.23
N VAL A 481 -34.13 1.14 17.75
CA VAL A 481 -33.08 1.91 17.07
C VAL A 481 -32.67 1.21 15.78
N ARG A 482 -32.44 -0.11 15.83
CA ARG A 482 -32.14 -0.98 14.67
C ARG A 482 -33.21 -0.86 13.60
N ALA A 483 -34.48 -1.10 13.92
CA ALA A 483 -35.58 -1.01 12.95
C ALA A 483 -35.70 0.37 12.30
N ARG A 484 -35.29 1.45 13.00
CA ARG A 484 -35.26 2.81 12.44
C ARG A 484 -34.08 3.01 11.49
N ILE A 485 -32.93 2.41 11.79
CA ILE A 485 -31.73 2.44 10.95
C ILE A 485 -31.91 1.57 9.70
N GLU A 486 -32.42 0.35 9.85
CA GLU A 486 -32.70 -0.55 8.72
C GLU A 486 -33.67 0.07 7.72
N ARG A 487 -34.76 0.67 8.21
CA ARG A 487 -35.69 1.41 7.35
C ARG A 487 -35.01 2.57 6.62
N ALA A 488 -34.09 3.27 7.29
CA ALA A 488 -33.35 4.35 6.67
C ALA A 488 -32.42 3.82 5.56
N GLY A 489 -31.64 2.77 5.85
CA GLY A 489 -30.77 2.10 4.87
C GLY A 489 -31.55 1.57 3.67
N LYS A 490 -32.68 0.87 3.88
CA LYS A 490 -33.57 0.39 2.81
C LYS A 490 -34.12 1.53 1.96
N THR A 491 -34.50 2.65 2.60
CA THR A 491 -34.98 3.84 1.88
C THR A 491 -33.89 4.44 1.01
N MET A 492 -32.64 4.48 1.49
CA MET A 492 -31.51 4.99 0.71
C MET A 492 -31.16 4.07 -0.45
N ALA A 493 -31.07 2.76 -0.21
CA ALA A 493 -30.85 1.75 -1.25
C ALA A 493 -31.91 1.86 -2.36
N ALA A 494 -33.18 1.99 -1.98
CA ALA A 494 -34.27 2.17 -2.94
C ALA A 494 -34.14 3.44 -3.79
N ARG A 495 -33.51 4.51 -3.31
CA ARG A 495 -33.29 5.72 -4.13
C ARG A 495 -32.28 5.50 -5.23
N VAL A 496 -31.26 4.68 -5.00
CA VAL A 496 -30.26 4.34 -6.01
C VAL A 496 -30.89 3.48 -7.11
N THR A 497 -31.79 2.57 -6.74
CA THR A 497 -32.41 1.62 -7.69
C THR A 497 -33.73 2.12 -8.31
N HIS A 498 -34.33 3.20 -7.81
CA HIS A 498 -35.60 3.73 -8.33
C HIS A 498 -35.52 4.36 -9.73
N PRO A 499 -34.47 5.11 -10.10
CA PRO A 499 -34.37 5.70 -11.43
C PRO A 499 -34.46 4.65 -12.54
N GLU A 500 -35.11 5.02 -13.65
CA GLU A 500 -35.36 4.09 -14.76
C GLU A 500 -34.12 3.87 -15.65
N SER A 501 -33.17 4.81 -15.66
CA SER A 501 -31.96 4.72 -16.51
C SER A 501 -30.71 4.42 -15.68
N ARG A 502 -29.82 3.55 -16.19
CA ARG A 502 -28.53 3.24 -15.54
C ARG A 502 -27.69 4.48 -15.28
N SER A 503 -27.60 5.42 -16.24
CA SER A 503 -26.88 6.68 -16.07
C SER A 503 -27.40 7.50 -14.88
N GLU A 504 -28.71 7.53 -14.66
CA GLU A 504 -29.30 8.22 -13.51
C GLU A 504 -29.10 7.45 -12.19
N GLN A 505 -29.19 6.12 -12.21
CA GLN A 505 -28.88 5.28 -11.04
C GLN A 505 -27.43 5.49 -10.57
N ILE A 506 -26.46 5.50 -11.49
CA ILE A 506 -25.05 5.80 -11.21
C ILE A 506 -24.89 7.22 -10.67
N ARG A 507 -25.52 8.22 -11.30
CA ARG A 507 -25.48 9.60 -10.79
C ARG A 507 -26.03 9.65 -9.36
N VAL A 508 -27.20 9.08 -9.07
CA VAL A 508 -27.77 9.07 -7.72
C VAL A 508 -26.86 8.33 -6.72
N GLY A 509 -26.29 7.19 -7.10
CA GLY A 509 -25.37 6.40 -6.27
C GLY A 509 -24.04 7.09 -5.94
N PHE A 510 -23.67 8.14 -6.68
CA PHE A 510 -22.50 8.97 -6.42
C PHE A 510 -22.88 10.35 -5.82
N GLU A 511 -24.03 10.89 -6.21
CA GLU A 511 -24.43 12.26 -5.88
C GLU A 511 -25.27 12.36 -4.58
N GLU A 512 -26.11 11.37 -4.26
CA GLU A 512 -26.80 11.32 -2.96
C GLU A 512 -25.90 10.77 -1.83
N THR A 513 -24.69 10.33 -2.18
CA THR A 513 -23.63 9.87 -1.27
C THR A 513 -22.91 11.03 -0.63
N GLU A 514 -23.63 11.85 0.11
CA GLU A 514 -22.96 12.75 1.01
C GLU A 514 -22.75 11.98 2.31
N LEU A 515 -21.51 11.88 2.82
CA LEU A 515 -21.22 11.35 4.15
C LEU A 515 -22.08 12.07 5.20
N GLY A 516 -22.35 13.36 4.99
CA GLY A 516 -23.31 14.14 5.77
C GLY A 516 -24.76 13.66 5.69
N THR A 517 -25.20 13.10 4.56
CA THR A 517 -26.53 12.49 4.39
C THR A 517 -26.58 11.08 4.96
N LEU A 518 -25.52 10.26 4.83
CA LEU A 518 -25.38 8.98 5.56
C LEU A 518 -25.34 9.19 7.08
N VAL A 519 -24.56 10.17 7.55
CA VAL A 519 -24.50 10.55 8.97
C VAL A 519 -25.81 11.18 9.43
N ALA A 520 -26.47 12.04 8.64
CA ALA A 520 -27.75 12.64 9.03
C ALA A 520 -28.92 11.65 8.97
N SER A 521 -28.90 10.68 8.05
CA SER A 521 -29.98 9.72 7.86
C SER A 521 -29.78 8.46 8.71
N VAL A 522 -28.59 7.91 8.83
CA VAL A 522 -28.32 6.68 9.59
C VAL A 522 -27.61 7.00 10.91
N GLY A 523 -26.50 7.74 10.86
CA GLY A 523 -25.68 8.07 12.04
C GLY A 523 -26.43 8.84 13.14
N SER A 524 -27.28 9.81 12.78
CA SER A 524 -28.03 10.65 13.72
C SER A 524 -29.06 9.87 14.57
N LYS A 525 -29.33 8.62 14.17
CA LYS A 525 -30.28 7.72 14.83
C LYS A 525 -29.61 6.87 15.93
N SER A 526 -28.32 6.56 15.85
CA SER A 526 -27.57 5.78 16.86
C SER A 526 -26.41 6.52 17.50
N MET A 527 -25.67 7.35 16.76
CA MET A 527 -24.43 8.00 17.21
C MET A 527 -24.56 8.83 18.49
N PRO A 528 -25.66 9.60 18.72
CA PRO A 528 -25.85 10.29 19.99
C PRO A 528 -25.94 9.34 21.20
N TYR A 529 -26.50 8.15 21.03
CA TYR A 529 -26.60 7.14 22.07
C TYR A 529 -25.26 6.44 22.31
N LEU A 530 -24.52 6.15 21.24
CA LEU A 530 -23.14 5.66 21.35
C LEU A 530 -22.27 6.65 22.12
N LEU A 531 -22.34 7.94 21.78
CA LEU A 531 -21.58 8.98 22.46
C LEU A 531 -21.99 9.13 23.92
N ALA A 532 -23.28 8.99 24.25
CA ALA A 532 -23.74 8.92 25.65
C ALA A 532 -23.11 7.73 26.38
N GLY A 533 -23.04 6.57 25.73
CA GLY A 533 -22.36 5.38 26.24
C GLY A 533 -20.88 5.64 26.54
N VAL A 534 -20.13 6.17 25.57
CA VAL A 534 -18.72 6.52 25.73
C VAL A 534 -18.51 7.51 26.89
N MET A 535 -19.36 8.54 26.99
CA MET A 535 -19.30 9.48 28.12
C MET A 535 -19.55 8.78 29.46
N ALA A 536 -20.51 7.86 29.53
CA ALA A 536 -20.79 7.10 30.75
C ALA A 536 -19.61 6.20 31.13
N GLY A 537 -19.00 5.52 30.15
CA GLY A 537 -17.79 4.70 30.33
C GLY A 537 -16.63 5.52 30.90
N ASN A 538 -16.31 6.66 30.29
CA ASN A 538 -15.26 7.57 30.78
C ASN A 538 -15.52 8.09 32.21
N VAL A 539 -16.79 8.24 32.60
CA VAL A 539 -17.14 8.61 33.97
C VAL A 539 -16.95 7.43 34.92
N LEU A 540 -17.35 6.22 34.52
CA LEU A 540 -17.15 5.00 35.31
C LEU A 540 -15.67 4.70 35.55
N GLU A 541 -14.84 4.80 34.51
CA GLU A 541 -13.37 4.64 34.59
C GLU A 541 -12.74 5.63 35.57
N ARG A 542 -13.15 6.91 35.52
CA ARG A 542 -12.68 7.92 36.49
C ARG A 542 -13.16 7.68 37.92
N LEU A 543 -14.34 7.07 38.10
CA LEU A 543 -14.88 6.75 39.42
C LEU A 543 -14.26 5.47 40.00
N TYR A 544 -13.82 4.56 39.13
CA TYR A 544 -13.30 3.24 39.48
C TYR A 544 -12.04 2.91 38.66
N PRO A 545 -10.92 3.61 38.89
CA PRO A 545 -9.69 3.41 38.12
C PRO A 545 -9.01 2.06 38.37
N ASP A 546 -9.39 1.33 39.43
CA ASP A 546 -8.86 0.01 39.79
C ASP A 546 -9.86 -1.12 39.45
N ALA A 547 -10.72 -0.92 38.43
CA ALA A 547 -11.81 -1.84 38.08
C ALA A 547 -11.81 -2.24 36.60
N ASP A 548 -10.63 -2.41 36.02
CA ASP A 548 -10.45 -2.70 34.59
C ASP A 548 -11.18 -3.97 34.15
N ASP A 549 -11.12 -5.03 34.98
CA ASP A 549 -11.81 -6.30 34.72
C ASP A 549 -13.34 -6.10 34.68
N GLU A 550 -13.91 -5.38 35.66
CA GLU A 550 -15.35 -5.12 35.68
C GLU A 550 -15.79 -4.22 34.53
N LEU A 551 -15.02 -3.19 34.17
CA LEU A 551 -15.34 -2.31 33.04
C LEU A 551 -15.24 -3.03 31.70
N THR A 552 -14.29 -3.97 31.58
CA THR A 552 -14.13 -4.85 30.41
C THR A 552 -15.28 -5.85 30.33
N ALA A 553 -15.70 -6.48 31.42
CA ALA A 553 -16.87 -7.35 31.43
C ALA A 553 -18.15 -6.58 31.02
N LEU A 554 -18.28 -5.32 31.47
CA LEU A 554 -19.39 -4.44 31.08
C LEU A 554 -19.41 -4.05 29.60
N SER A 555 -18.31 -4.20 28.85
CA SER A 555 -18.26 -3.92 27.41
C SER A 555 -18.53 -5.15 26.53
N ARG A 556 -18.97 -6.29 27.11
CA ARG A 556 -19.23 -7.55 26.38
C ARG A 556 -20.64 -8.09 26.63
N GLY A 557 -20.99 -9.15 25.89
CA GLY A 557 -22.21 -9.93 26.10
C GLY A 557 -23.49 -9.22 25.64
N PHE A 558 -23.52 -8.75 24.39
CA PHE A 558 -24.64 -8.00 23.83
C PHE A 558 -25.44 -8.84 22.81
N ASP A 559 -26.70 -9.16 23.12
CA ASP A 559 -27.55 -9.95 22.21
C ASP A 559 -27.87 -9.23 20.89
N GLU A 560 -28.22 -7.96 21.00
CA GLU A 560 -28.70 -7.19 19.84
C GLU A 560 -27.55 -6.46 19.11
N GLU A 561 -26.30 -6.77 19.44
CA GLU A 561 -25.16 -6.29 18.67
C GLU A 561 -25.05 -7.05 17.34
N ILE A 562 -24.93 -6.31 16.24
CA ILE A 562 -24.92 -6.88 14.87
C ILE A 562 -23.80 -7.90 14.67
N ALA A 563 -22.58 -7.61 15.12
CA ALA A 563 -21.45 -8.52 14.97
C ALA A 563 -21.67 -9.83 15.77
N THR A 564 -22.17 -9.71 17.00
CA THR A 564 -22.53 -10.86 17.84
C THR A 564 -23.62 -11.70 17.17
N GLU A 565 -24.69 -11.08 16.65
CA GLU A 565 -25.78 -11.80 15.97
C GLU A 565 -25.29 -12.57 14.73
N ILE A 566 -24.43 -11.97 13.91
CA ILE A 566 -23.82 -12.63 12.75
C ILE A 566 -23.08 -13.90 13.19
N ASN A 567 -22.18 -13.77 14.18
CA ASN A 567 -21.40 -14.91 14.69
C ASN A 567 -22.32 -16.00 15.26
N GLN A 568 -23.35 -15.61 16.01
CA GLN A 568 -24.28 -16.57 16.60
C GLN A 568 -25.06 -17.34 15.52
N ARG A 569 -25.49 -16.68 14.45
CA ARG A 569 -26.22 -17.34 13.36
C ARG A 569 -25.32 -18.21 12.48
N LEU A 570 -24.05 -17.84 12.31
CA LEU A 570 -23.05 -18.72 11.68
C LEU A 570 -22.76 -19.96 12.54
N GLY A 571 -22.76 -19.80 13.87
CA GLY A 571 -22.73 -20.93 14.80
C GLY A 571 -23.96 -21.84 14.68
N ASP A 572 -25.16 -21.26 14.57
CA ASP A 572 -26.40 -22.03 14.37
C ASP A 572 -26.36 -22.81 13.03
N LEU A 573 -25.81 -22.23 11.96
CA LEU A 573 -25.61 -22.91 10.68
C LEU A 573 -24.63 -24.08 10.79
N ALA A 574 -23.55 -23.91 11.56
CA ALA A 574 -22.64 -25.01 11.87
C ALA A 574 -23.34 -26.12 12.68
N ASP A 575 -24.21 -25.79 13.62
CA ASP A 575 -25.00 -26.77 14.37
C ASP A 575 -25.95 -27.55 13.47
N ILE A 576 -26.66 -26.89 12.55
CA ILE A 576 -27.51 -27.56 11.54
C ILE A 576 -26.67 -28.53 10.70
N ALA A 577 -25.47 -28.11 10.26
CA ALA A 577 -24.58 -28.99 9.52
C ALA A 577 -24.11 -30.21 10.35
N ARG A 578 -23.84 -30.06 11.66
CA ARG A 578 -23.48 -31.19 12.55
C ARG A 578 -24.59 -32.23 12.70
N GLU A 579 -25.85 -31.81 12.60
CA GLU A 579 -26.99 -32.73 12.67
C GLU A 579 -27.09 -33.64 11.43
N HIS A 580 -26.46 -33.24 10.32
CA HIS A 580 -26.53 -33.89 9.00
C HIS A 580 -25.13 -34.23 8.47
N PRO A 581 -24.62 -35.47 8.68
CA PRO A 581 -23.23 -35.84 8.34
C PRO A 581 -22.85 -35.63 6.86
N ASP A 582 -23.79 -35.80 5.93
CA ASP A 582 -23.54 -35.61 4.50
C ASP A 582 -23.38 -34.12 4.15
N VAL A 583 -24.09 -33.22 4.85
CA VAL A 583 -23.91 -31.76 4.75
C VAL A 583 -22.58 -31.33 5.32
N GLU A 584 -22.20 -31.84 6.51
CA GLU A 584 -20.90 -31.57 7.11
C GLU A 584 -19.75 -31.99 6.20
N ALA A 585 -19.85 -33.17 5.58
CA ALA A 585 -18.88 -33.66 4.61
C ALA A 585 -18.82 -32.76 3.36
N ALA A 586 -19.97 -32.41 2.77
CA ALA A 586 -20.03 -31.54 1.60
C ALA A 586 -19.43 -30.15 1.86
N ILE A 587 -19.69 -29.56 3.04
CA ILE A 587 -19.09 -28.29 3.45
C ILE A 587 -17.57 -28.42 3.62
N ARG A 588 -17.07 -29.53 4.19
CA ARG A 588 -15.63 -29.77 4.35
C ARG A 588 -14.91 -30.01 3.03
N ASP A 589 -15.60 -30.58 2.06
CA ASP A 589 -15.10 -30.81 0.70
C ASP A 589 -15.28 -29.58 -0.21
N GLU A 590 -15.68 -28.43 0.35
CA GLU A 590 -15.87 -27.16 -0.37
C GLU A 590 -16.85 -27.26 -1.55
N SER A 591 -17.90 -28.08 -1.38
CA SER A 591 -18.95 -28.26 -2.37
C SER A 591 -19.78 -26.98 -2.56
N SER A 592 -20.32 -26.78 -3.77
CA SER A 592 -21.22 -25.67 -4.07
C SER A 592 -22.54 -25.76 -3.30
N LEU A 593 -23.24 -24.63 -3.12
CA LEU A 593 -24.57 -24.59 -2.48
C LEU A 593 -25.57 -25.55 -3.14
N SER A 594 -25.54 -25.68 -4.48
CA SER A 594 -26.39 -26.62 -5.20
C SER A 594 -26.06 -28.08 -4.89
N GLU A 595 -24.78 -28.41 -4.74
CA GLU A 595 -24.36 -29.77 -4.37
C GLU A 595 -24.69 -30.07 -2.91
N ILE A 596 -24.57 -29.09 -2.02
CA ILE A 596 -25.02 -29.20 -0.63
C ILE A 596 -26.54 -29.38 -0.56
N GLU A 597 -27.32 -28.73 -1.42
CA GLU A 597 -28.78 -28.90 -1.43
C GLU A 597 -29.20 -30.34 -1.79
N ASP A 598 -28.43 -31.01 -2.64
CA ASP A 598 -28.71 -32.35 -3.17
C ASP A 598 -28.41 -33.50 -2.18
N VAL A 599 -27.72 -33.24 -1.06
CA VAL A 599 -27.42 -34.25 -0.03
C VAL A 599 -28.50 -34.34 1.06
N ASP A 600 -28.52 -35.43 1.84
CA ASP A 600 -29.48 -35.60 2.93
C ASP A 600 -29.28 -34.54 4.02
N GLY A 601 -30.35 -33.83 4.39
CA GLY A 601 -30.29 -32.64 5.27
C GLY A 601 -29.92 -31.33 4.55
N GLY A 602 -29.49 -31.39 3.30
CA GLY A 602 -29.05 -30.27 2.48
C GLY A 602 -30.06 -29.13 2.34
N THR A 603 -31.31 -29.47 2.04
CA THR A 603 -32.40 -28.49 1.89
C THR A 603 -32.65 -27.68 3.16
N GLU A 604 -32.49 -28.27 4.34
CA GLU A 604 -32.66 -27.57 5.62
C GLU A 604 -31.53 -26.56 5.85
N PHE A 605 -30.28 -26.99 5.62
CA PHE A 605 -29.11 -26.12 5.72
C PHE A 605 -29.19 -24.96 4.72
N VAL A 606 -29.49 -25.23 3.45
CA VAL A 606 -29.58 -24.21 2.40
C VAL A 606 -30.68 -23.20 2.72
N ALA A 607 -31.86 -23.63 3.17
CA ALA A 607 -32.94 -22.72 3.56
C ALA A 607 -32.54 -21.80 4.74
N ALA A 608 -31.82 -22.32 5.73
CA ALA A 608 -31.28 -21.53 6.83
C ALA A 608 -30.20 -20.55 6.36
N PHE A 609 -29.35 -20.98 5.42
CA PHE A 609 -28.29 -20.17 4.83
C PHE A 609 -28.86 -19.03 3.97
N GLU A 610 -29.87 -19.29 3.14
CA GLU A 610 -30.58 -18.26 2.38
C GLU A 610 -31.23 -17.23 3.30
N THR A 611 -31.83 -17.66 4.41
CA THR A 611 -32.38 -16.75 5.42
C THR A 611 -31.29 -15.88 6.07
N PHE A 612 -30.07 -16.40 6.21
CA PHE A 612 -28.92 -15.60 6.65
C PHE A 612 -28.52 -14.56 5.59
N LEU A 613 -28.44 -14.95 4.32
CA LEU A 613 -28.10 -14.05 3.22
C LEU A 613 -29.16 -12.96 2.98
N ASP A 614 -30.43 -13.21 3.26
CA ASP A 614 -31.47 -12.17 3.20
C ASP A 614 -31.25 -11.06 4.24
N ASP A 615 -30.77 -11.42 5.42
CA ASP A 615 -30.57 -10.50 6.53
C ASP A 615 -29.19 -9.82 6.52
N PHE A 616 -28.16 -10.48 5.99
CA PHE A 616 -26.77 -10.03 6.05
C PHE A 616 -26.00 -10.11 4.74
N GLY A 617 -26.53 -10.72 3.69
CA GLY A 617 -25.81 -10.97 2.43
C GLY A 617 -25.42 -9.70 1.65
N PHE A 618 -25.98 -8.54 1.99
CA PHE A 618 -25.56 -7.24 1.44
C PHE A 618 -24.25 -6.70 2.05
N ARG A 619 -23.70 -7.37 3.07
CA ARG A 619 -22.42 -7.00 3.67
C ARG A 619 -21.26 -7.59 2.87
N ALA A 620 -20.07 -7.09 3.12
CA ALA A 620 -18.83 -7.56 2.52
C ALA A 620 -17.66 -7.34 3.49
N SER A 621 -16.56 -8.04 3.25
CA SER A 621 -15.24 -7.63 3.75
C SER A 621 -14.84 -6.32 3.07
N ASN A 622 -14.26 -5.39 3.82
CA ASN A 622 -13.91 -4.05 3.36
C ASN A 622 -15.06 -3.32 2.63
N GLU A 623 -16.31 -3.47 3.09
CA GLU A 623 -17.55 -3.03 2.41
C GLU A 623 -17.63 -1.57 1.92
N ILE A 624 -16.75 -0.69 2.43
CA ILE A 624 -16.63 0.70 1.95
C ILE A 624 -16.06 0.72 0.52
N ASP A 625 -15.18 -0.22 0.19
CA ASP A 625 -14.81 -0.51 -1.18
C ASP A 625 -16.02 -1.09 -1.92
N LEU A 626 -16.50 -0.29 -2.86
CA LEU A 626 -17.68 -0.63 -3.64
C LEU A 626 -17.43 -1.76 -4.62
N SER A 627 -16.18 -2.08 -4.98
CA SER A 627 -15.87 -3.17 -5.91
C SER A 627 -15.83 -4.55 -5.26
N ARG A 628 -15.82 -4.62 -3.92
CA ARG A 628 -15.79 -5.91 -3.20
C ARG A 628 -17.13 -6.62 -3.33
N SER A 629 -17.09 -7.87 -3.77
CA SER A 629 -18.23 -8.78 -3.81
C SER A 629 -18.96 -8.80 -2.46
N ARG A 630 -20.30 -8.78 -2.49
CA ARG A 630 -21.09 -8.92 -1.27
C ARG A 630 -21.17 -10.40 -0.91
N TRP A 631 -21.45 -10.72 0.36
CA TRP A 631 -21.55 -12.11 0.83
C TRP A 631 -22.62 -12.93 0.10
N ARG A 632 -23.60 -12.27 -0.51
CA ARG A 632 -24.59 -12.92 -1.37
C ARG A 632 -24.07 -13.28 -2.76
N ASP A 633 -23.08 -12.55 -3.24
CA ASP A 633 -22.44 -12.75 -4.54
C ASP A 633 -21.32 -13.79 -4.40
N ASP A 634 -20.58 -13.70 -3.30
CA ASP A 634 -19.53 -14.65 -2.91
C ASP A 634 -19.63 -15.00 -1.41
N PRO A 635 -20.20 -16.17 -1.06
CA PRO A 635 -20.34 -16.61 0.32
C PRO A 635 -19.10 -17.32 0.89
N SER A 636 -17.96 -17.35 0.19
CA SER A 636 -16.78 -18.17 0.55
C SER A 636 -16.30 -17.93 1.99
N MET A 637 -16.22 -16.68 2.43
CA MET A 637 -15.88 -16.32 3.82
C MET A 637 -16.83 -16.93 4.85
N LEU A 638 -18.14 -16.93 4.55
CA LEU A 638 -19.14 -17.47 5.46
C LEU A 638 -18.95 -18.99 5.61
N PHE A 639 -18.67 -19.68 4.51
CA PHE A 639 -18.37 -21.11 4.53
C PHE A 639 -17.12 -21.43 5.34
N GLN A 640 -16.05 -20.66 5.19
CA GLN A 640 -14.84 -20.85 5.99
C GLN A 640 -15.09 -20.64 7.49
N THR A 641 -15.92 -19.65 7.83
CA THR A 641 -16.34 -19.44 9.22
C THR A 641 -17.13 -20.64 9.76
N ILE A 642 -18.07 -21.16 8.97
CA ILE A 642 -18.85 -22.35 9.32
C ILE A 642 -17.93 -23.57 9.48
N GLN A 643 -16.99 -23.78 8.56
CA GLN A 643 -15.98 -24.84 8.64
C GLN A 643 -15.11 -24.70 9.89
N SER A 644 -14.68 -23.49 10.24
CA SER A 644 -13.90 -23.22 11.46
C SER A 644 -14.69 -23.63 12.69
N ASN A 645 -15.95 -23.16 12.80
CA ASN A 645 -16.84 -23.53 13.88
C ASN A 645 -17.02 -25.06 13.97
N LEU A 646 -17.20 -25.75 12.84
CA LEU A 646 -17.32 -27.22 12.77
C LEU A 646 -16.07 -27.96 13.27
N ARG A 647 -14.87 -27.34 13.21
CA ARG A 647 -13.62 -27.93 13.69
C ARG A 647 -13.36 -27.67 15.17
N SER A 648 -13.64 -26.46 15.64
CA SER A 648 -13.19 -25.98 16.95
C SER A 648 -14.25 -26.01 18.04
N GLY A 649 -15.55 -26.09 17.70
CA GLY A 649 -16.65 -25.98 18.66
C GLY A 649 -17.54 -27.22 18.82
N ASP A 650 -18.12 -27.37 20.01
CA ASP A 650 -19.21 -28.30 20.32
C ASP A 650 -20.57 -27.70 19.94
N HIS A 651 -21.59 -28.56 19.79
CA HIS A 651 -22.95 -28.14 19.46
C HIS A 651 -23.50 -27.14 20.50
N GLY A 652 -23.93 -25.95 20.06
CA GLY A 652 -24.49 -24.89 20.90
C GLY A 652 -23.47 -24.09 21.74
N GLU A 653 -22.17 -24.35 21.61
CA GLU A 653 -21.12 -23.70 22.41
C GLU A 653 -21.13 -22.17 22.25
N HIS A 654 -21.38 -21.66 21.04
CA HIS A 654 -21.45 -20.21 20.78
C HIS A 654 -22.56 -19.53 21.60
N ARG A 655 -23.70 -20.21 21.79
CA ARG A 655 -24.84 -19.70 22.58
C ARG A 655 -24.51 -19.71 24.07
N GLU A 656 -23.87 -20.78 24.55
CA GLU A 656 -23.43 -20.91 25.93
C GLU A 656 -22.36 -19.86 26.30
N HIS A 657 -21.39 -19.65 25.42
CA HIS A 657 -20.36 -18.62 25.59
C HIS A 657 -20.97 -17.22 25.72
N LEU A 658 -21.93 -16.87 24.85
CA LEU A 658 -22.63 -15.59 24.95
C LEU A 658 -23.44 -15.46 26.25
N ALA A 659 -24.05 -16.55 26.73
CA ALA A 659 -24.75 -16.56 28.01
C ALA A 659 -23.80 -16.31 29.19
N GLN A 660 -22.60 -16.90 29.15
CA GLN A 660 -21.56 -16.66 30.15
C GLN A 660 -21.12 -15.19 30.17
N LEU A 661 -20.83 -14.60 29.00
CA LEU A 661 -20.42 -13.18 28.91
C LEU A 661 -21.47 -12.23 29.50
N LYS A 662 -22.77 -12.54 29.34
CA LYS A 662 -23.85 -11.76 29.97
C LYS A 662 -23.88 -11.91 31.48
N GLN A 663 -23.64 -13.11 31.97
CA GLN A 663 -23.55 -13.36 33.40
C GLN A 663 -22.40 -12.57 34.01
N ASP A 664 -21.21 -12.64 33.40
CA ASP A 664 -20.02 -11.91 33.83
C ASP A 664 -20.27 -10.39 33.87
N ALA A 665 -20.92 -9.86 32.83
CA ALA A 665 -21.31 -8.45 32.79
C ALA A 665 -22.32 -8.08 33.91
N GLY A 666 -23.25 -8.97 34.24
CA GLY A 666 -24.19 -8.79 35.34
C GLY A 666 -23.50 -8.78 36.70
N GLU A 667 -22.57 -9.70 36.93
CA GLU A 667 -21.77 -9.79 38.16
C GLU A 667 -20.85 -8.56 38.32
N ALA A 668 -20.25 -8.08 37.23
CA ALA A 668 -19.47 -6.85 37.20
C ALA A 668 -20.34 -5.62 37.54
N ALA A 669 -21.55 -5.53 36.97
CA ALA A 669 -22.49 -4.45 37.28
C ALA A 669 -22.86 -4.43 38.77
N GLU A 670 -23.23 -5.59 39.33
CA GLU A 670 -23.54 -5.72 40.75
C GLU A 670 -22.35 -5.34 41.63
N THR A 671 -21.14 -5.73 41.24
CA THR A 671 -19.91 -5.41 41.97
C THR A 671 -19.68 -3.90 42.04
N LEU A 672 -19.79 -3.19 40.91
CA LEU A 672 -19.65 -1.73 40.87
C LEU A 672 -20.77 -1.01 41.64
N GLU A 673 -22.02 -1.46 41.52
CA GLU A 673 -23.13 -0.92 42.31
C GLU A 673 -22.95 -1.13 43.82
N ASN A 674 -22.47 -2.32 44.22
CA ASN A 674 -22.21 -2.64 45.61
C ASN A 674 -21.04 -1.80 46.15
N ARG A 675 -19.99 -1.57 45.35
CA ARG A 675 -18.91 -0.61 45.66
C ARG A 675 -19.47 0.81 45.82
N ALA A 676 -20.35 1.26 44.92
CA ALA A 676 -21.02 2.56 44.96
C ALA A 676 -21.88 2.77 46.22
N SER A 677 -22.48 1.68 46.72
CA SER A 677 -23.35 1.69 47.91
C SER A 677 -22.61 1.90 49.24
N ARG A 678 -21.26 1.89 49.23
CA ARG A 678 -20.44 2.09 50.44
C ARG A 678 -20.37 3.57 50.84
N GLY A 679 -20.39 3.82 52.16
CA GLY A 679 -20.22 5.15 52.75
C GLY A 679 -21.52 5.97 52.87
N LEU A 680 -21.40 7.19 53.43
CA LEU A 680 -22.53 8.06 53.81
C LEU A 680 -23.43 8.50 52.63
N LEU A 681 -22.89 8.55 51.41
CA LEU A 681 -23.63 8.91 50.19
C LEU A 681 -24.08 7.69 49.37
N GLY A 682 -23.86 6.47 49.87
CA GLY A 682 -24.09 5.21 49.15
C GLY A 682 -25.50 5.03 48.57
N PRO A 683 -26.59 5.31 49.33
CA PRO A 683 -27.96 5.20 48.82
C PRO A 683 -28.29 6.15 47.65
N VAL A 684 -27.52 7.24 47.50
CA VAL A 684 -27.66 8.18 46.38
C VAL A 684 -26.74 7.81 45.23
N LYS A 685 -25.53 7.31 45.52
CA LYS A 685 -24.53 6.92 44.51
C LYS A 685 -24.92 5.64 43.76
N ARG A 686 -25.45 4.63 44.46
CA ARG A 686 -25.85 3.35 43.84
C ARG A 686 -26.76 3.51 42.61
N PRO A 687 -27.90 4.23 42.68
CA PRO A 687 -28.76 4.40 41.50
C PRO A 687 -28.11 5.21 40.38
N ILE A 688 -27.20 6.15 40.70
CA ILE A 688 -26.45 6.91 39.70
C ILE A 688 -25.49 6.00 38.94
N VAL A 689 -24.76 5.13 39.65
CA VAL A 689 -23.82 4.18 39.04
C VAL A 689 -24.58 3.13 38.23
N GLY A 690 -25.69 2.61 38.73
CA GLY A 690 -26.57 1.71 37.96
C GLY A 690 -27.06 2.37 36.66
N GLN A 691 -27.46 3.65 36.72
CA GLN A 691 -27.85 4.41 35.53
C GLN A 691 -26.67 4.58 34.54
N LEU A 692 -25.48 4.91 35.03
CA LEU A 692 -24.28 5.04 34.19
C LEU A 692 -23.94 3.73 33.50
N ILE A 693 -24.03 2.60 34.21
CA ILE A 693 -23.80 1.26 33.65
C ILE A 693 -24.82 0.94 32.56
N GLN A 694 -26.10 1.23 32.78
CA GLN A 694 -27.15 1.04 31.78
C GLN A 694 -26.91 1.90 30.53
N VAL A 695 -26.56 3.18 30.70
CA VAL A 695 -26.26 4.08 29.58
C VAL A 695 -25.00 3.64 28.83
N TYR A 696 -23.97 3.20 29.55
CA TYR A 696 -22.74 2.66 28.97
C TYR A 696 -23.05 1.45 28.09
N ARG A 697 -23.66 0.40 28.67
CA ARG A 697 -24.00 -0.84 27.95
C ARG A 697 -24.93 -0.60 26.77
N GLY A 698 -26.00 0.15 26.97
CA GLY A 698 -26.98 0.43 25.92
C GLY A 698 -26.43 1.33 24.80
N GLY A 699 -25.45 2.19 25.08
CA GLY A 699 -24.77 2.99 24.06
C GLY A 699 -23.76 2.18 23.25
N ILE A 700 -22.92 1.40 23.93
CA ILE A 700 -21.84 0.60 23.30
C ILE A 700 -22.40 -0.53 22.42
N GLN A 701 -23.53 -1.12 22.79
CA GLN A 701 -24.24 -2.10 21.95
C GLN A 701 -24.67 -1.56 20.58
N LEU A 702 -24.86 -0.23 20.45
CA LEU A 702 -25.29 0.42 19.21
C LEU A 702 -24.13 0.74 18.26
N ARG A 703 -22.89 0.35 18.58
CA ARG A 703 -21.69 0.77 17.86
C ARG A 703 -21.69 0.36 16.38
N GLU A 704 -22.09 -0.86 16.02
CA GLU A 704 -22.08 -1.33 14.62
C GLU A 704 -23.34 -0.99 13.82
N HIS A 705 -24.39 -0.50 14.47
CA HIS A 705 -25.70 -0.37 13.84
C HIS A 705 -25.72 0.65 12.70
N HIS A 706 -24.97 1.74 12.85
CA HIS A 706 -24.90 2.77 11.80
C HIS A 706 -24.22 2.25 10.54
N LYS A 707 -23.16 1.45 10.70
CA LYS A 707 -22.43 0.79 9.62
C LYS A 707 -23.33 -0.23 8.90
N HIS A 708 -24.05 -1.06 9.65
CA HIS A 708 -25.04 -2.01 9.09
C HIS A 708 -26.13 -1.32 8.24
N GLY A 709 -26.62 -0.15 8.67
CA GLY A 709 -27.58 0.64 7.88
C GLY A 709 -26.99 1.20 6.58
N ALA A 710 -25.75 1.67 6.63
CA ALA A 710 -25.02 2.20 5.48
C ALA A 710 -24.67 1.10 4.46
N ALA A 711 -24.32 -0.10 4.91
CA ALA A 711 -23.97 -1.23 4.06
C ALA A 711 -25.05 -1.57 3.02
N ARG A 712 -26.34 -1.42 3.33
CA ARG A 712 -27.43 -1.61 2.34
C ARG A 712 -27.38 -0.61 1.18
N PHE A 713 -27.00 0.63 1.46
CA PHE A 713 -26.82 1.64 0.43
C PHE A 713 -25.59 1.31 -0.43
N LEU A 714 -24.47 0.94 0.20
CA LEU A 714 -23.24 0.54 -0.49
C LEU A 714 -23.44 -0.69 -1.38
N ALA A 715 -24.25 -1.65 -0.92
CA ALA A 715 -24.66 -2.80 -1.73
C ALA A 715 -25.49 -2.37 -2.94
N ALA A 716 -26.48 -1.51 -2.77
CA ALA A 716 -27.27 -1.02 -3.90
C ALA A 716 -26.43 -0.27 -4.96
N VAL A 717 -25.42 0.49 -4.54
CA VAL A 717 -24.48 1.12 -5.48
C VAL A 717 -23.60 0.07 -6.16
N HIS A 718 -23.07 -0.89 -5.41
CA HIS A 718 -22.32 -2.02 -5.98
C HIS A 718 -23.13 -2.76 -7.04
N ASP A 719 -24.36 -3.18 -6.71
CA ASP A 719 -25.21 -3.97 -7.61
C ASP A 719 -25.50 -3.22 -8.91
N VAL A 720 -25.79 -1.91 -8.83
CA VAL A 720 -26.00 -1.08 -10.02
C VAL A 720 -24.75 -0.98 -10.89
N VAL A 721 -23.57 -0.83 -10.28
CA VAL A 721 -22.31 -0.71 -11.03
C VAL A 721 -21.92 -2.07 -11.64
N SER A 722 -22.00 -3.16 -10.89
CA SER A 722 -21.73 -4.53 -11.35
C SER A 722 -22.65 -4.92 -12.51
N ASP A 723 -23.96 -4.69 -12.36
CA ASP A 723 -24.93 -4.89 -13.44
C ASP A 723 -24.57 -4.10 -14.70
N THR A 724 -24.13 -2.86 -14.52
CA THR A 724 -23.71 -1.98 -15.63
C THR A 724 -22.47 -2.55 -16.33
N GLY A 725 -21.51 -3.08 -15.58
CA GLY A 725 -20.36 -3.80 -16.13
C GLY A 725 -20.77 -5.00 -16.97
N THR A 726 -21.70 -5.83 -16.48
CA THR A 726 -22.25 -6.96 -17.23
C THR A 726 -22.96 -6.50 -18.50
N GLU A 727 -23.74 -5.42 -18.46
CA GLU A 727 -24.42 -4.85 -19.63
C GLU A 727 -23.43 -4.35 -20.69
N LEU A 728 -22.39 -3.61 -20.29
CA LEU A 728 -21.36 -3.08 -21.18
C LEU A 728 -20.47 -4.18 -21.78
N ALA A 729 -20.12 -5.21 -21.01
CA ALA A 729 -19.40 -6.37 -21.50
C ALA A 729 -20.21 -7.16 -22.55
N ARG A 730 -21.51 -7.38 -22.29
CA ARG A 730 -22.42 -8.00 -23.28
C ARG A 730 -22.58 -7.16 -24.55
N ALA A 731 -22.46 -5.84 -24.45
CA ALA A 731 -22.48 -4.93 -25.60
C ALA A 731 -21.14 -4.87 -26.36
N GLY A 732 -20.08 -5.51 -25.85
CA GLY A 732 -18.73 -5.48 -26.41
C GLY A 732 -18.00 -4.14 -26.21
N VAL A 733 -18.45 -3.32 -25.26
CA VAL A 733 -17.78 -2.06 -24.88
C VAL A 733 -16.64 -2.33 -23.91
N LEU A 734 -16.83 -3.32 -23.01
CA LEU A 734 -15.81 -3.85 -22.12
C LEU A 734 -15.48 -5.30 -22.50
N GLU A 735 -14.28 -5.75 -22.20
CA GLU A 735 -13.87 -7.14 -22.43
C GLU A 735 -14.42 -8.05 -21.31
N HIS A 736 -14.30 -7.60 -20.06
CA HIS A 736 -14.80 -8.27 -18.87
C HIS A 736 -15.74 -7.37 -18.07
N GLN A 737 -16.66 -7.96 -17.31
CA GLN A 737 -17.64 -7.18 -16.53
C GLN A 737 -16.96 -6.40 -15.39
N GLU A 738 -15.86 -6.93 -14.85
CA GLU A 738 -15.08 -6.31 -13.77
C GLU A 738 -14.31 -5.07 -14.23
N ASP A 739 -14.12 -4.88 -15.55
CA ASP A 739 -13.44 -3.71 -16.12
C ASP A 739 -14.16 -2.40 -15.78
N VAL A 740 -15.46 -2.47 -15.43
CA VAL A 740 -16.26 -1.32 -15.01
C VAL A 740 -15.62 -0.57 -13.84
N TRP A 741 -14.95 -1.28 -12.92
CA TRP A 741 -14.32 -0.70 -11.73
C TRP A 741 -13.07 0.11 -12.05
N PHE A 742 -12.45 -0.15 -13.21
CA PHE A 742 -11.28 0.56 -13.71
C PHE A 742 -11.63 1.79 -14.53
N LEU A 743 -12.92 2.10 -14.71
CA LEU A 743 -13.37 3.34 -15.31
C LEU A 743 -13.40 4.49 -14.31
N ARG A 744 -13.22 5.72 -14.79
CA ARG A 744 -13.62 6.92 -14.04
C ARG A 744 -15.11 7.14 -14.20
N LYS A 745 -15.77 7.78 -13.23
CA LYS A 745 -17.22 8.04 -13.25
C LYS A 745 -17.68 8.68 -14.56
N ARG A 746 -16.92 9.66 -15.06
CA ARG A 746 -17.23 10.34 -16.33
C ARG A 746 -17.18 9.38 -17.52
N GLU A 747 -16.22 8.49 -17.56
CA GLU A 747 -16.05 7.53 -18.65
C GLU A 747 -17.14 6.47 -18.63
N LEU A 748 -17.52 5.99 -17.43
CA LEU A 748 -18.66 5.10 -17.24
C LEU A 748 -19.96 5.74 -17.77
N LEU A 749 -20.21 7.02 -17.42
CA LEU A 749 -21.39 7.73 -17.90
C LEU A 749 -21.35 7.95 -19.42
N ASN A 750 -20.19 8.27 -19.99
CA ASN A 750 -20.04 8.42 -21.45
C ASN A 750 -20.26 7.08 -22.19
N ALA A 751 -19.78 5.98 -21.62
CA ALA A 751 -20.00 4.63 -22.16
C ALA A 751 -21.50 4.27 -22.16
N LEU A 752 -22.22 4.61 -21.09
CA LEU A 752 -23.68 4.40 -20.99
C LEU A 752 -24.48 5.28 -21.96
N ASP A 753 -24.06 6.53 -22.15
CA ASP A 753 -24.74 7.47 -23.03
C ASP A 753 -24.42 7.20 -24.52
N GLY A 754 -23.59 6.20 -24.83
CA GLY A 754 -23.30 5.73 -26.18
C GLY A 754 -22.39 6.66 -26.98
N GLU A 755 -21.55 7.46 -26.31
CA GLU A 755 -20.61 8.34 -26.99
C GLU A 755 -19.51 7.53 -27.70
N SER A 756 -19.29 7.81 -28.99
CA SER A 756 -18.42 7.05 -29.90
C SER A 756 -16.91 7.17 -29.61
N SER A 757 -16.50 7.73 -28.47
CA SER A 757 -15.09 8.00 -28.10
C SER A 757 -14.63 7.24 -26.86
N PHE A 758 -15.11 6.01 -26.65
CA PHE A 758 -14.57 5.15 -25.61
C PHE A 758 -13.20 4.61 -26.05
N ASN A 759 -12.13 5.31 -25.65
CA ASN A 759 -10.74 4.95 -25.90
C ASN A 759 -10.00 4.95 -24.55
N VAL A 760 -10.31 3.95 -23.73
CA VAL A 760 -9.69 3.75 -22.42
C VAL A 760 -8.89 2.46 -22.48
N ASP A 761 -7.60 2.54 -22.19
CA ASP A 761 -6.77 1.36 -22.00
C ASP A 761 -7.00 0.81 -20.59
N ILE A 762 -7.78 -0.26 -20.48
CA ILE A 762 -8.10 -0.90 -19.20
C ILE A 762 -6.91 -1.71 -18.69
N SER A 763 -6.12 -2.31 -19.59
CA SER A 763 -4.93 -3.08 -19.24
C SER A 763 -3.91 -2.18 -18.54
N GLU A 764 -3.61 -1.00 -19.10
CA GLU A 764 -2.72 -0.02 -18.46
C GLU A 764 -3.20 0.39 -17.05
N ARG A 765 -4.52 0.48 -16.83
CA ARG A 765 -5.10 0.82 -15.52
C ARG A 765 -5.02 -0.31 -14.52
N ARG A 766 -5.17 -1.56 -14.97
CA ARG A 766 -4.97 -2.75 -14.14
C ARG A 766 -3.51 -2.81 -13.69
N ASP A 767 -2.58 -2.65 -14.61
CA ASP A 767 -1.14 -2.64 -14.34
C ASP A 767 -0.76 -1.53 -13.36
N THR A 768 -1.29 -0.32 -13.58
CA THR A 768 -1.11 0.80 -12.67
C THR A 768 -1.71 0.54 -11.30
N HIS A 769 -2.90 -0.05 -11.23
CA HIS A 769 -3.54 -0.40 -9.97
C HIS A 769 -2.76 -1.46 -9.20
N GLN A 770 -2.26 -2.52 -9.86
CA GLN A 770 -1.44 -3.56 -9.25
C GLN A 770 -0.13 -2.97 -8.69
N ARG A 771 0.55 -2.14 -9.48
CA ARG A 771 1.74 -1.40 -9.02
C ARG A 771 1.44 -0.52 -7.81
N TYR A 772 0.30 0.18 -7.79
CA TYR A 772 -0.07 0.94 -6.61
C TYR A 772 -0.43 0.05 -5.43
N ALA A 773 -1.10 -1.07 -5.65
CA ALA A 773 -1.44 -2.03 -4.60
C ALA A 773 -0.20 -2.59 -3.90
N SER A 774 0.93 -2.75 -4.60
CA SER A 774 2.20 -3.19 -3.99
C SER A 774 2.90 -2.11 -3.15
N LEU A 775 2.53 -0.83 -3.30
CA LEU A 775 3.07 0.25 -2.48
C LEU A 775 2.37 0.33 -1.13
N SER A 776 3.14 0.47 -0.06
CA SER A 776 2.62 0.79 1.27
C SER A 776 2.09 2.23 1.30
N ALA A 777 0.82 2.40 1.63
CA ALA A 777 0.22 3.73 1.70
C ALA A 777 0.73 4.48 2.95
N PRO A 778 1.28 5.69 2.83
CA PRO A 778 1.67 6.46 3.98
C PRO A 778 0.44 7.06 4.69
N PRO A 779 0.39 7.07 6.03
CA PRO A 779 -0.69 7.72 6.77
C PRO A 779 -0.74 9.24 6.54
N ILE A 780 0.44 9.86 6.41
CA ILE A 780 0.64 11.28 6.12
C ILE A 780 1.42 11.40 4.82
N LEU A 781 0.97 12.29 3.93
CA LEU A 781 1.62 12.58 2.66
C LEU A 781 1.69 14.11 2.49
N THR A 782 2.78 14.64 1.94
CA THR A 782 2.86 16.07 1.60
C THR A 782 2.63 16.32 0.11
N SER A 783 2.35 17.56 -0.28
CA SER A 783 2.29 17.97 -1.69
C SER A 783 3.61 17.79 -2.44
N GLU A 784 4.71 17.66 -1.72
CA GLU A 784 6.06 17.46 -2.25
C GLU A 784 6.41 15.96 -2.35
N GLY A 785 5.48 15.06 -2.00
CA GLY A 785 5.66 13.61 -2.05
C GLY A 785 6.38 13.01 -0.85
N GLU A 786 6.65 13.81 0.19
CA GLU A 786 7.27 13.32 1.42
C GLU A 786 6.31 12.41 2.20
N THR A 787 6.82 11.26 2.63
CA THR A 787 6.09 10.23 3.39
C THR A 787 6.70 10.05 4.79
N PRO A 788 6.41 10.96 5.74
CA PRO A 788 7.07 10.95 7.03
C PRO A 788 6.60 9.79 7.91
N THR A 789 7.55 9.13 8.58
CA THR A 789 7.30 8.06 9.55
C THR A 789 7.44 8.60 10.97
N GLY A 790 6.42 8.44 11.82
CA GLY A 790 6.50 8.81 13.22
C GLY A 790 7.40 7.86 14.01
N LYS A 791 8.67 8.21 14.23
CA LYS A 791 9.58 7.43 15.07
C LYS A 791 9.16 7.52 16.55
N ARG A 792 9.26 6.40 17.30
CA ARG A 792 9.10 6.36 18.76
C ARG A 792 10.49 6.40 19.41
N ASP A 793 10.65 7.17 20.48
CA ASP A 793 11.90 7.19 21.24
C ASP A 793 12.15 5.83 21.90
N GLY A 794 13.34 5.27 21.63
CA GLY A 794 13.78 3.93 22.03
C GLY A 794 14.12 3.11 20.78
N SER A 795 15.42 2.91 20.52
CA SER A 795 15.91 2.24 19.32
C SER A 795 15.11 0.98 18.98
N PRO A 796 14.64 0.82 17.73
CA PRO A 796 14.35 -0.49 17.19
C PRO A 796 15.66 -1.29 17.33
N SER A 797 15.65 -2.37 18.11
CA SER A 797 16.60 -3.43 17.78
C SER A 797 16.07 -4.10 16.51
N GLU A 798 16.97 -4.70 15.72
CA GLU A 798 16.64 -5.48 14.52
C GLU A 798 15.59 -6.60 14.78
N HIS A 799 15.27 -6.86 16.05
CA HIS A 799 14.39 -7.93 16.48
C HIS A 799 13.13 -7.44 17.22
N VAL A 800 12.88 -6.13 17.33
CA VAL A 800 11.69 -5.59 18.02
C VAL A 800 10.98 -4.56 17.17
N LEU A 801 9.79 -4.92 16.70
CA LEU A 801 8.85 -4.01 16.08
C LEU A 801 8.03 -3.29 17.15
N THR A 802 7.65 -2.05 16.87
CA THR A 802 6.86 -1.23 17.79
C THR A 802 5.56 -0.79 17.14
N GLY A 803 4.50 -0.73 17.96
CA GLY A 803 3.19 -0.24 17.55
C GLY A 803 2.44 0.38 18.71
N THR A 804 1.13 0.52 18.51
CA THR A 804 0.19 1.05 19.49
C THR A 804 -0.34 -0.10 20.36
N PRO A 805 -0.21 -0.02 21.69
CA PRO A 805 -0.81 -0.99 22.60
C PRO A 805 -2.33 -0.88 22.58
N VAL A 806 -3.01 -2.02 22.55
CA VAL A 806 -4.47 -2.07 22.42
C VAL A 806 -5.11 -2.98 23.45
N SER A 807 -4.73 -4.24 23.50
CA SER A 807 -5.27 -5.24 24.41
C SER A 807 -4.13 -5.79 25.24
N SER A 808 -4.19 -5.60 26.56
CA SER A 808 -3.11 -5.91 27.49
C SER A 808 -2.83 -7.42 27.57
N GLY A 809 -1.59 -7.76 27.91
CA GLY A 809 -1.14 -9.14 28.06
C GLY A 809 0.11 -9.43 27.23
N VAL A 810 0.75 -10.57 27.52
CA VAL A 810 1.95 -11.03 26.81
C VAL A 810 1.72 -12.45 26.36
N VAL A 811 1.96 -12.73 25.09
CA VAL A 811 1.84 -14.08 24.53
C VAL A 811 2.96 -14.36 23.53
N GLU A 812 3.39 -15.62 23.50
CA GLU A 812 4.32 -16.15 22.51
C GLU A 812 3.60 -17.18 21.66
N GLY A 813 3.84 -17.15 20.36
CA GLY A 813 3.18 -18.05 19.42
C GLY A 813 3.85 -18.04 18.06
N VAL A 814 3.41 -18.96 17.21
CA VAL A 814 3.79 -18.99 15.81
C VAL A 814 2.97 -17.95 15.06
N ALA A 815 3.62 -17.07 14.31
CA ALA A 815 2.98 -16.06 13.49
C ALA A 815 2.27 -16.71 12.30
N LYS A 816 1.04 -16.27 12.06
CA LYS A 816 0.24 -16.59 10.88
C LYS A 816 -0.07 -15.28 10.17
N VAL A 817 0.66 -14.99 9.11
CA VAL A 817 0.48 -13.80 8.28
C VAL A 817 -0.61 -14.08 7.26
N MET A 818 -1.63 -13.24 7.24
CA MET A 818 -2.80 -13.35 6.36
C MET A 818 -3.17 -11.99 5.81
N HIS A 819 -3.46 -11.88 4.51
CA HIS A 819 -3.88 -10.62 3.88
C HIS A 819 -5.39 -10.58 3.64
N ASP A 820 -5.98 -11.72 3.27
CA ASP A 820 -7.41 -11.93 3.19
C ASP A 820 -7.87 -12.94 4.27
N PRO A 821 -8.96 -12.65 4.99
CA PRO A 821 -9.55 -13.61 5.92
C PRO A 821 -10.02 -14.90 5.23
N SER A 822 -10.12 -14.92 3.89
CA SER A 822 -10.45 -16.07 3.07
C SER A 822 -9.27 -17.01 2.76
N GLU A 823 -8.04 -16.69 3.15
CA GLU A 823 -6.86 -17.47 2.74
C GLU A 823 -6.80 -18.85 3.43
N GLN A 824 -6.68 -18.87 4.76
CA GLN A 824 -6.49 -20.09 5.56
C GLN A 824 -7.02 -19.89 6.98
N SER A 825 -7.44 -20.97 7.65
CA SER A 825 -7.82 -20.91 9.07
C SER A 825 -6.60 -20.75 9.99
N ILE A 826 -6.76 -20.01 11.09
CA ILE A 826 -5.77 -19.94 12.17
C ILE A 826 -5.94 -21.11 13.15
N SER A 827 -4.83 -21.68 13.62
CA SER A 827 -4.84 -22.75 14.61
C SER A 827 -4.76 -22.20 16.03
N LYS A 828 -5.36 -22.93 16.98
CA LYS A 828 -5.32 -22.56 18.40
C LYS A 828 -3.87 -22.41 18.89
N GLY A 829 -3.52 -21.21 19.35
CA GLY A 829 -2.17 -20.90 19.84
C GLY A 829 -1.30 -20.08 18.88
N GLU A 830 -1.74 -19.85 17.64
CA GLU A 830 -1.05 -19.00 16.66
C GLU A 830 -1.35 -17.52 16.89
N ILE A 831 -0.45 -16.64 16.45
CA ILE A 831 -0.62 -15.18 16.50
C ILE A 831 -1.00 -14.69 15.11
N LEU A 832 -2.17 -14.06 15.01
CA LEU A 832 -2.66 -13.48 13.75
C LEU A 832 -1.87 -12.20 13.43
N VAL A 833 -1.27 -12.16 12.25
CA VAL A 833 -0.61 -10.98 11.69
C VAL A 833 -1.34 -10.57 10.43
N ALA A 834 -1.94 -9.39 10.40
CA ALA A 834 -2.79 -8.94 9.30
C ALA A 834 -2.52 -7.47 8.93
N PRO A 835 -2.76 -7.04 7.68
CA PRO A 835 -2.62 -5.63 7.31
C PRO A 835 -3.67 -4.77 8.03
N SER A 836 -4.91 -5.26 8.10
CA SER A 836 -6.03 -4.64 8.79
C SER A 836 -7.08 -5.70 9.15
N THR A 837 -8.10 -5.37 9.96
CA THR A 837 -9.18 -6.30 10.30
C THR A 837 -10.54 -5.61 10.34
N ASP A 838 -11.57 -6.36 9.96
CA ASP A 838 -12.97 -5.96 9.99
C ASP A 838 -13.86 -7.10 10.54
N VAL A 839 -15.18 -6.95 10.40
CA VAL A 839 -16.15 -7.94 10.93
C VAL A 839 -15.92 -9.33 10.33
N GLY A 840 -15.46 -9.43 9.09
CA GLY A 840 -15.18 -10.71 8.44
C GLY A 840 -14.03 -11.48 9.09
N TRP A 841 -13.08 -10.81 9.74
CA TRP A 841 -11.97 -11.45 10.43
C TRP A 841 -12.34 -12.02 11.80
N THR A 842 -13.46 -11.57 12.38
CA THR A 842 -13.88 -11.90 13.76
C THR A 842 -13.85 -13.40 14.10
N PRO A 843 -14.23 -14.33 13.21
CA PRO A 843 -14.16 -15.76 13.50
C PRO A 843 -12.74 -16.26 13.79
N LEU A 844 -11.72 -15.69 13.15
CA LEU A 844 -10.32 -16.07 13.36
C LEU A 844 -9.82 -15.68 14.77
N PHE A 845 -10.45 -14.70 15.42
CA PHE A 845 -10.04 -14.22 16.75
C PHE A 845 -10.33 -15.24 17.85
N GLN A 846 -11.24 -16.18 17.61
CA GLN A 846 -11.59 -17.22 18.58
C GLN A 846 -10.44 -18.21 18.79
N ASP A 847 -9.68 -18.49 17.73
CA ASP A 847 -8.57 -19.45 17.75
C ASP A 847 -7.20 -18.74 17.89
N ALA A 848 -7.12 -17.44 17.59
CA ALA A 848 -5.91 -16.64 17.76
C ALA A 848 -5.50 -16.51 19.23
N ALA A 849 -4.21 -16.70 19.51
CA ALA A 849 -3.61 -16.43 20.81
C ALA A 849 -3.25 -14.95 21.00
N GLY A 850 -3.06 -14.21 19.89
CA GLY A 850 -2.65 -12.81 19.87
C GLY A 850 -2.87 -12.16 18.50
N LEU A 851 -2.80 -10.83 18.44
CA LEU A 851 -3.05 -10.05 17.23
C LEU A 851 -1.97 -8.98 16.97
N VAL A 852 -1.48 -8.94 15.74
CA VAL A 852 -0.61 -7.88 15.21
C VAL A 852 -1.26 -7.29 13.96
N MET A 853 -1.38 -5.96 13.90
CA MET A 853 -1.94 -5.27 12.73
C MET A 853 -1.06 -4.12 12.25
N GLU A 854 -0.91 -3.99 10.93
CA GLU A 854 -0.19 -2.85 10.34
C GLU A 854 -0.96 -1.54 10.45
N VAL A 855 -2.28 -1.60 10.25
CA VAL A 855 -3.15 -0.42 10.27
C VAL A 855 -4.23 -0.62 11.31
N GLY A 856 -4.31 0.29 12.28
CA GLY A 856 -5.38 0.30 13.26
C GLY A 856 -5.13 1.25 14.42
N GLY A 857 -6.19 1.79 15.00
CA GLY A 857 -6.16 2.62 16.20
C GLY A 857 -6.80 1.91 17.41
N ARG A 858 -6.67 2.50 18.61
CA ARG A 858 -7.17 1.93 19.89
C ARG A 858 -8.68 1.66 19.94
N MET A 859 -9.43 2.19 18.97
CA MET A 859 -10.88 2.13 18.86
C MET A 859 -11.36 1.41 17.58
N THR A 860 -10.46 0.78 16.83
CA THR A 860 -10.81 0.04 15.60
C THR A 860 -11.46 -1.31 15.91
N HIS A 861 -12.10 -1.93 14.91
CA HIS A 861 -12.80 -3.21 15.06
C HIS A 861 -11.89 -4.28 15.66
N GLY A 862 -10.74 -4.56 15.04
CA GLY A 862 -9.76 -5.52 15.58
C GLY A 862 -9.30 -5.19 17.00
N ALA A 863 -9.15 -3.91 17.34
CA ALA A 863 -8.78 -3.48 18.67
C ALA A 863 -9.85 -3.78 19.74
N LEU A 864 -11.11 -3.58 19.38
CA LEU A 864 -12.25 -3.88 20.24
C LEU A 864 -12.49 -5.38 20.37
N VAL A 865 -12.42 -6.12 19.27
CA VAL A 865 -12.61 -7.57 19.26
C VAL A 865 -11.47 -8.26 20.00
N ALA A 866 -10.22 -7.85 19.84
CA ALA A 866 -9.11 -8.39 20.63
C ALA A 866 -9.35 -8.23 22.14
N ARG A 867 -9.86 -7.06 22.57
CA ARG A 867 -10.29 -6.83 23.95
C ARG A 867 -11.52 -7.62 24.34
N GLU A 868 -12.41 -7.97 23.42
CA GLU A 868 -13.62 -8.77 23.68
C GLU A 868 -13.28 -10.25 23.90
N TYR A 869 -12.34 -10.78 23.12
CA TYR A 869 -11.83 -12.15 23.26
C TYR A 869 -10.72 -12.26 24.33
N GLY A 870 -10.21 -11.13 24.81
CA GLY A 870 -9.16 -11.08 25.84
C GLY A 870 -7.78 -11.52 25.33
N ILE A 871 -7.55 -11.41 24.02
CA ILE A 871 -6.26 -11.75 23.40
C ILE A 871 -5.35 -10.51 23.41
N PRO A 872 -4.05 -10.64 23.68
CA PRO A 872 -3.11 -9.51 23.59
C PRO A 872 -3.02 -8.98 22.17
N ALA A 873 -2.95 -7.66 22.00
CA ALA A 873 -2.94 -7.05 20.67
C ALA A 873 -2.09 -5.77 20.57
N VAL A 874 -1.36 -5.68 19.45
CA VAL A 874 -0.58 -4.50 19.03
C VAL A 874 -1.00 -4.12 17.61
N VAL A 875 -1.35 -2.86 17.39
CA VAL A 875 -1.78 -2.34 16.07
C VAL A 875 -0.88 -1.20 15.62
N SER A 876 -1.02 -0.70 14.39
CA SER A 876 -0.11 0.33 13.85
C SER A 876 1.36 -0.12 13.88
N VAL A 877 1.61 -1.42 13.64
CA VAL A 877 2.97 -1.97 13.55
C VAL A 877 3.40 -1.88 12.09
N ALA A 878 4.20 -0.87 11.76
CA ALA A 878 4.61 -0.62 10.39
C ALA A 878 5.29 -1.86 9.77
N ASN A 879 4.87 -2.24 8.56
CA ASN A 879 5.40 -3.35 7.76
C ASN A 879 5.34 -4.73 8.42
N ALA A 880 4.47 -4.96 9.41
CA ALA A 880 4.40 -6.23 10.12
C ALA A 880 4.21 -7.46 9.20
N THR A 881 3.43 -7.36 8.13
CA THR A 881 3.16 -8.47 7.20
C THR A 881 4.33 -8.78 6.27
N ASN A 882 5.25 -7.83 6.08
CA ASN A 882 6.46 -8.03 5.29
C ASN A 882 7.66 -8.46 6.17
N GLU A 883 7.73 -7.94 7.39
CA GLU A 883 8.81 -8.21 8.33
C GLU A 883 8.65 -9.56 9.03
N ILE A 884 7.42 -9.96 9.36
CA ILE A 884 7.12 -11.23 10.02
C ILE A 884 6.75 -12.26 8.97
N ARG A 885 7.29 -13.49 9.06
CA ARG A 885 6.92 -14.59 8.15
C ARG A 885 5.96 -15.57 8.81
N THR A 886 5.02 -16.11 8.05
CA THR A 886 4.21 -17.25 8.53
C THR A 886 5.12 -18.40 8.95
N GLY A 887 4.90 -18.92 10.17
CA GLY A 887 5.73 -19.96 10.78
C GLY A 887 6.80 -19.44 11.75
N GLU A 888 7.07 -18.14 11.78
CA GLU A 888 8.06 -17.52 12.66
C GLU A 888 7.53 -17.39 14.10
N ARG A 889 8.35 -17.65 15.11
CA ARG A 889 7.97 -17.44 16.52
C ARG A 889 8.14 -15.98 16.91
N ILE A 890 7.06 -15.39 17.40
CA ILE A 890 7.03 -14.01 17.87
C ILE A 890 6.48 -13.93 19.30
N ARG A 891 6.90 -12.89 20.03
CA ARG A 891 6.33 -12.48 21.30
C ARG A 891 5.65 -11.14 21.13
N ILE A 892 4.38 -11.05 21.53
CA ILE A 892 3.68 -9.76 21.56
C ILE A 892 3.49 -9.33 23.02
N ASP A 893 3.73 -8.05 23.27
CA ASP A 893 3.40 -7.37 24.52
C ASP A 893 2.38 -6.27 24.20
N GLY A 894 1.12 -6.58 24.48
CA GLY A 894 -0.01 -5.70 24.20
C GLY A 894 -0.15 -4.53 25.18
N GLU A 895 0.59 -4.54 26.31
CA GLU A 895 0.65 -3.42 27.26
C GLU A 895 1.69 -2.39 26.81
N ARG A 896 2.86 -2.85 26.37
CA ARG A 896 3.96 -1.99 25.89
C ARG A 896 3.83 -1.62 24.42
N GLY A 897 3.07 -2.39 23.65
CA GLY A 897 2.88 -2.20 22.21
C GLY A 897 4.11 -2.63 21.42
N THR A 898 4.70 -3.78 21.74
CA THR A 898 5.91 -4.30 21.08
C THR A 898 5.72 -5.71 20.57
N VAL A 899 6.36 -6.02 19.44
CA VAL A 899 6.41 -7.36 18.84
C VAL A 899 7.87 -7.75 18.66
N GLU A 900 8.30 -8.83 19.32
CA GLU A 900 9.67 -9.31 19.31
C GLU A 900 9.80 -10.58 18.45
N LEU A 901 10.78 -10.60 17.55
CA LEU A 901 11.10 -11.70 16.65
C LEU A 901 12.05 -12.68 17.36
N LEU A 902 11.51 -13.79 17.87
CA LEU A 902 12.25 -14.70 18.75
C LEU A 902 13.23 -15.59 17.97
N ASP A 903 12.88 -16.02 16.76
CA ASP A 903 13.74 -16.90 15.97
C ASP A 903 14.99 -16.18 15.42
N ARG A 904 14.99 -14.84 15.41
CA ARG A 904 16.12 -14.00 14.95
C ARG A 904 17.08 -13.61 16.08
N THR A 905 16.62 -13.62 17.33
CA THR A 905 17.46 -13.36 18.50
C THR A 905 18.35 -14.56 18.85
N ASP A 906 17.85 -15.79 18.63
CA ASP A 906 18.58 -17.03 18.92
C ASP A 906 19.76 -17.31 17.96
N GLN A 907 19.79 -16.71 16.76
CA GLN A 907 20.91 -16.88 15.82
C GLN A 907 22.14 -16.00 16.16
N SER A 908 21.97 -14.90 16.90
CA SER A 908 23.08 -13.97 17.21
C SER A 908 24.05 -14.46 18.30
N THR A 909 23.74 -15.57 18.98
CA THR A 909 24.58 -16.10 20.08
C THR A 909 25.42 -17.32 19.69
N GLY A 910 25.42 -17.71 18.41
CA GLY A 910 26.01 -18.98 17.95
C GLY A 910 27.47 -18.98 17.50
N ASP A 911 28.05 -17.86 17.06
CA ASP A 911 29.28 -17.91 16.23
C ASP A 911 30.50 -17.10 16.73
N SER A 912 30.50 -16.59 17.96
CA SER A 912 31.62 -15.78 18.46
C SER A 912 32.60 -16.47 19.42
N ASP A 913 32.53 -17.79 19.64
CA ASP A 913 33.30 -18.43 20.72
C ASP A 913 34.10 -19.70 20.36
N SER A 914 34.34 -20.01 19.07
CA SER A 914 35.10 -21.21 18.67
C SER A 914 36.37 -21.01 17.85
N GLU A 915 37.00 -19.83 17.82
CA GLU A 915 38.37 -19.66 17.29
C GLU A 915 39.30 -18.91 18.24
N SER A 916 39.47 -19.46 19.45
CA SER A 916 40.68 -19.23 20.24
C SER A 916 40.98 -20.44 21.11
N LYS A 917 41.52 -21.49 20.47
CA LYS A 917 42.44 -22.50 21.02
C LYS A 917 42.64 -23.65 20.03
N ARG A 918 43.57 -23.47 19.07
CA ARG A 918 44.77 -24.32 18.92
C ARG A 918 45.63 -23.87 17.76
#